data_AF-A0A7X7TY21-F1
#
_entry.id   AF-A0A7X7TY21-F1
#
_cell.length_a   1.000
_cell.length_b   1.000
_cell.length_c   1.000
_cell.angle_alpha   90.00
_cell.angle_beta   90.00
_cell.angle_gamma   90.00
#
_symmetry.space_group_name_H-M   'P 1'
#
loop_
_entity.id
_entity.type
_entity.pdbx_description
1 polymer ?
#
loop_
_entity_poly.entity_id
_entity_poly.type
_entity_poly.pdbx_seq_one_letter_code
_entity_poly.pdbx_strand_id
1 'polypeptide(L)'
;MMCRKPVSLLIALSVVALAGGLAQGSPYNRVAYWDGSYATSWAGDGIAVRDALQAAGYTVVNAAELKTWMDARIADKKLSVVVFCRDDVPITVAETNTANATIRQYLNAGGKVVWYADIPFYYQANSTGGTTNWGTGGSTNILGFNAAGGTWDVGQPVKITEAGTRWGLTTPWSSSRPAAGTGIDNFTILATDTNGSACAWVKHYLPGDTFRGFVRIDDKSGAPVNMAQLMAVAEYYESLATAMSPVPDNGATDVKRDVSVRWTAGDFAATHDVYFGTSFEDVNAASPSDPRGVLVSQGQADTTYDPEGVLQYGQTYYWRVDEVNASPDATVFKGEVWHFTVEPVGYPIAKVTATASSSAAATMGPGKTVDGSGMNADDQHSTDATTMWMSAGALPAWIQYQFDSVYKLHQMWVWNSNQLVESMIGWGAKDVVVEYSLDGATWTKLENVPQFSKATGTAAYTANTTVDFDGAVAKYVRLTVSSNWGGISPQTGLSEVRFFYVPVLPREPQPADAATGVDVDTALTWRAGREAASHKVYFGTDKQAVADGTATVKTITISQSSFTPDNMVFGNIYYWKVVEANAAESTPEWTGSVWTFTTAEYGAIEDFESYNDDMDAGTTIWNTWIDGVTDQASGSQVGYTNAPFAERAIVHGGKQSMPLLYDNSKAPYYSETHRTFSPVEDWTGNDAQMLRICFRGNDSTVNSVVPLYMAVEDSSGNKKIVTNSDPNAVLATTWQTWTIPISTFTAAGVKMNKVKAIYIGVGNRTSPSFGGNGTIYIDDIGRGAPLVRNIKGVVTAAGDAVRGVPNDGLTDGSGNLGWPAAETPALAFDGSASTKFLHFKGEIATTGVQVTPSAGATIVTELKFVSANDAAERDPVSYELYGSNTDITGPYTLIAKGDIVDFAGATAWPRLTQTTTPITFANTTAYKHYQVLFPKVRTPTSANSMQIAEIQLIGVTAQ
;
A
#
# COMPACT_ATOMS: atom_id res chain seq x y z
N MET A 1 20.07 -55.95 -33.83
CA MET A 1 20.69 -55.06 -32.82
C MET A 1 19.73 -53.91 -32.55
N MET A 2 19.52 -53.62 -31.27
CA MET A 2 18.56 -52.68 -30.65
C MET A 2 18.58 -51.27 -31.28
N CYS A 3 17.49 -50.51 -31.46
CA CYS A 3 16.23 -50.27 -30.72
C CYS A 3 16.31 -49.16 -29.64
N ARG A 4 15.62 -48.05 -29.99
CA ARG A 4 14.83 -47.07 -29.19
C ARG A 4 15.51 -45.88 -28.47
N LYS A 5 15.09 -44.70 -28.97
CA LYS A 5 15.14 -43.34 -28.42
C LYS A 5 14.14 -43.13 -27.26
N PRO A 6 14.33 -42.11 -26.40
CA PRO A 6 13.50 -41.82 -25.22
C PRO A 6 12.26 -40.99 -25.56
N VAL A 7 11.12 -41.31 -24.93
CA VAL A 7 9.79 -40.66 -25.09
C VAL A 7 9.22 -40.21 -23.72
N SER A 8 10.08 -39.91 -22.73
CA SER A 8 9.63 -39.71 -21.35
C SER A 8 9.57 -38.25 -20.84
N LEU A 9 9.84 -37.23 -21.67
CA LEU A 9 9.86 -35.83 -21.21
C LEU A 9 8.67 -34.97 -21.73
N LEU A 10 7.95 -35.42 -22.76
CA LEU A 10 6.87 -34.64 -23.40
C LEU A 10 5.47 -34.81 -22.76
N ILE A 11 5.31 -35.76 -21.83
CA ILE A 11 4.01 -36.08 -21.21
C ILE A 11 3.83 -35.38 -19.85
N ALA A 12 4.92 -34.91 -19.22
CA ALA A 12 4.85 -34.19 -17.94
C ALA A 12 4.49 -32.70 -18.09
N LEU A 13 4.90 -32.04 -19.18
CA LEU A 13 4.63 -30.61 -19.40
C LEU A 13 3.18 -30.32 -19.85
N SER A 14 2.56 -31.25 -20.57
CA SER A 14 1.20 -31.11 -21.11
C SER A 14 0.10 -31.31 -20.05
N VAL A 15 0.39 -31.99 -18.95
CA VAL A 15 -0.53 -32.19 -17.81
C VAL A 15 -0.51 -31.00 -16.84
N VAL A 16 0.61 -30.26 -16.77
CA VAL A 16 0.74 -29.03 -15.95
C VAL A 16 -0.01 -27.86 -16.60
N ALA A 17 -0.02 -27.76 -17.93
CA ALA A 17 -0.74 -26.70 -18.65
C ALA A 17 -2.27 -26.80 -18.52
N LEU A 18 -2.83 -28.02 -18.43
CA LEU A 18 -4.27 -28.22 -18.24
C LEU A 18 -4.74 -27.89 -16.81
N ALA A 19 -3.87 -28.06 -15.81
CA ALA A 19 -4.17 -27.73 -14.41
C ALA A 19 -3.91 -26.25 -14.08
N GLY A 20 -2.92 -25.61 -14.72
CA GLY A 20 -2.66 -24.17 -14.59
C GLY A 20 -3.81 -23.29 -15.13
N GLY A 21 -4.55 -23.76 -16.14
CA GLY A 21 -5.74 -23.10 -16.66
C GLY A 21 -6.95 -23.10 -15.71
N LEU A 22 -7.01 -24.04 -14.75
CA LEU A 22 -8.08 -24.09 -13.74
C LEU A 22 -7.83 -23.17 -12.54
N ALA A 23 -6.60 -22.67 -12.37
CA ALA A 23 -6.16 -21.89 -11.22
C ALA A 23 -6.18 -20.36 -11.45
N GLN A 24 -6.24 -19.89 -12.70
CA GLN A 24 -6.44 -18.46 -13.00
C GLN A 24 -7.93 -18.13 -12.97
N GLY A 25 -8.39 -17.48 -11.88
CA GLY A 25 -9.80 -17.19 -11.63
C GLY A 25 -10.37 -17.85 -10.36
N SER A 26 -9.53 -18.56 -9.60
CA SER A 26 -9.96 -19.17 -8.33
C SER A 26 -10.48 -18.11 -7.35
N PRO A 27 -11.66 -18.31 -6.73
CA PRO A 27 -12.19 -17.41 -5.72
C PRO A 27 -11.47 -17.57 -4.36
N TYR A 28 -10.54 -18.52 -4.25
CA TYR A 28 -9.80 -18.78 -3.02
C TYR A 28 -8.62 -17.81 -2.82
N ASN A 29 -8.42 -17.41 -1.57
CA ASN A 29 -7.11 -17.01 -1.07
C ASN A 29 -6.26 -18.27 -0.82
N ARG A 30 -5.14 -18.41 -1.52
CA ARG A 30 -4.44 -19.70 -1.68
C ARG A 30 -3.02 -19.67 -1.13
N VAL A 31 -2.72 -20.61 -0.23
CA VAL A 31 -1.35 -20.80 0.27
C VAL A 31 -0.89 -22.26 0.22
N ALA A 32 0.41 -22.45 0.02
CA ALA A 32 1.07 -23.75 0.12
C ALA A 32 1.97 -23.71 1.36
N TYR A 33 1.67 -24.53 2.37
CA TYR A 33 2.53 -24.63 3.55
C TYR A 33 3.75 -25.47 3.22
N TRP A 34 4.93 -24.86 3.29
CA TRP A 34 6.20 -25.55 3.18
C TRP A 34 7.25 -24.85 4.04
N ASP A 35 7.88 -25.59 4.95
CA ASP A 35 8.98 -25.11 5.76
C ASP A 35 10.07 -26.19 5.84
N GLY A 36 11.23 -25.92 5.24
CA GLY A 36 12.34 -26.86 5.17
C GLY A 36 12.98 -27.19 6.53
N SER A 37 12.70 -26.39 7.57
CA SER A 37 13.19 -26.63 8.94
C SER A 37 12.32 -27.63 9.72
N TYR A 38 11.11 -27.94 9.24
CA TYR A 38 10.18 -28.87 9.87
C TYR A 38 10.28 -30.27 9.25
N ALA A 39 10.05 -31.29 10.07
CA ALA A 39 10.07 -32.69 9.66
C ALA A 39 8.87 -33.05 8.74
N THR A 40 8.94 -34.25 8.16
CA THR A 40 7.89 -34.86 7.34
C THR A 40 8.06 -36.37 7.39
N SER A 41 6.95 -37.11 7.35
CA SER A 41 6.95 -38.55 7.60
C SER A 41 6.57 -39.36 6.35
N TRP A 42 5.53 -38.96 5.63
CA TRP A 42 4.93 -39.72 4.53
C TRP A 42 4.73 -38.92 3.24
N ALA A 43 4.72 -37.58 3.30
CA ALA A 43 4.55 -36.71 2.13
C ALA A 43 5.80 -36.55 1.24
N GLY A 44 6.95 -37.11 1.65
CA GLY A 44 8.24 -36.82 1.01
C GLY A 44 8.76 -35.42 1.34
N ASP A 45 9.73 -34.88 0.60
CA ASP A 45 10.28 -33.54 0.88
C ASP A 45 9.32 -32.37 0.55
N GLY A 46 8.22 -32.67 -0.15
CA GLY A 46 7.20 -31.71 -0.56
C GLY A 46 7.64 -30.69 -1.61
N ILE A 47 8.89 -30.75 -2.10
CA ILE A 47 9.48 -29.71 -2.96
C ILE A 47 8.75 -29.65 -4.31
N ALA A 48 8.54 -30.80 -4.95
CA ALA A 48 7.83 -30.85 -6.22
C ALA A 48 6.37 -30.37 -6.12
N VAL A 49 5.71 -30.63 -4.98
CA VAL A 49 4.33 -30.18 -4.73
C VAL A 49 4.30 -28.68 -4.49
N ARG A 50 5.21 -28.16 -3.65
CA ARG A 50 5.39 -26.72 -3.41
C ARG A 50 5.62 -25.98 -4.73
N ASP A 51 6.56 -26.42 -5.54
CA ASP A 51 6.94 -25.74 -6.78
C ASP A 51 5.79 -25.74 -7.79
N ALA A 52 5.06 -26.85 -7.89
CA ALA A 52 3.89 -26.92 -8.75
C ALA A 52 2.73 -26.03 -8.28
N LEU A 53 2.47 -25.95 -6.96
CA LEU A 53 1.48 -25.04 -6.41
C LEU A 53 1.88 -23.57 -6.56
N GLN A 54 3.16 -23.25 -6.35
CA GLN A 54 3.69 -21.91 -6.58
C GLN A 54 3.56 -21.51 -8.04
N ALA A 55 3.87 -22.41 -8.98
CA ALA A 55 3.64 -22.20 -10.41
C ALA A 55 2.15 -22.02 -10.76
N ALA A 56 1.23 -22.58 -9.97
CA ALA A 56 -0.21 -22.37 -10.08
C ALA A 56 -0.72 -21.11 -9.34
N GLY A 57 0.18 -20.29 -8.78
CA GLY A 57 -0.16 -19.02 -8.13
C GLY A 57 -0.51 -19.10 -6.65
N TYR A 58 -0.13 -20.18 -5.96
CA TYR A 58 -0.23 -20.26 -4.50
C TYR A 58 0.93 -19.51 -3.86
N THR A 59 0.65 -18.74 -2.81
CA THR A 59 1.71 -18.16 -1.99
C THR A 59 2.32 -19.24 -1.10
N VAL A 60 3.63 -19.46 -1.22
CA VAL A 60 4.34 -20.39 -0.34
C VAL A 60 4.57 -19.70 1.01
N VAL A 61 4.16 -20.36 2.11
CA VAL A 61 4.27 -19.82 3.47
C VAL A 61 5.01 -20.78 4.39
N ASN A 62 5.86 -20.24 5.25
CA ASN A 62 6.52 -20.99 6.33
C ASN A 62 5.58 -21.20 7.54
N ALA A 63 6.03 -21.87 8.59
CA ALA A 63 5.18 -22.22 9.74
C ALA A 63 4.65 -20.99 10.51
N ALA A 64 5.40 -19.89 10.59
CA ALA A 64 4.98 -18.67 11.27
C ALA A 64 4.00 -17.86 10.40
N GLU A 65 4.31 -17.72 9.12
CA GLU A 65 3.46 -17.07 8.12
C GLU A 65 2.12 -17.79 7.98
N LEU A 66 2.13 -19.13 8.02
CA LEU A 66 0.90 -19.93 8.00
C LEU A 66 -0.01 -19.58 9.17
N LYS A 67 0.55 -19.43 10.39
CA LYS A 67 -0.23 -19.02 11.55
C LYS A 67 -0.85 -17.64 11.33
N THR A 68 -0.04 -16.65 10.96
CA THR A 68 -0.51 -15.28 10.70
C THR A 68 -1.60 -15.27 9.63
N TRP A 69 -1.43 -16.04 8.56
CA TRP A 69 -2.39 -16.15 7.49
C TRP A 69 -3.69 -16.82 7.95
N MET A 70 -3.63 -17.91 8.73
CA MET A 70 -4.82 -18.55 9.31
C MET A 70 -5.55 -17.62 10.28
N ASP A 71 -4.84 -16.90 11.15
CA ASP A 71 -5.42 -15.93 12.08
C ASP A 71 -6.18 -14.82 11.32
N ALA A 72 -5.63 -14.34 10.19
CA ALA A 72 -6.31 -13.39 9.32
C ALA A 72 -7.59 -13.96 8.69
N ARG A 73 -7.57 -15.22 8.24
CA ARG A 73 -8.75 -15.90 7.67
C ARG A 73 -9.80 -16.24 8.72
N ILE A 74 -9.39 -16.52 9.95
CA ILE A 74 -10.32 -16.66 11.09
C ILE A 74 -11.08 -15.35 11.34
N ALA A 75 -10.38 -14.21 11.23
CA ALA A 75 -10.97 -12.89 11.44
C ALA A 75 -11.88 -12.44 10.29
N ASP A 76 -11.43 -12.58 9.04
CA ASP A 76 -12.14 -12.05 7.86
C ASP A 76 -13.08 -13.04 7.17
N LYS A 77 -12.96 -14.34 7.46
CA LYS A 77 -13.75 -15.43 6.87
C LYS A 77 -13.71 -15.47 5.34
N LYS A 78 -12.70 -14.86 4.71
CA LYS A 78 -12.55 -14.89 3.26
C LYS A 78 -12.33 -16.32 2.80
N LEU A 79 -12.91 -16.64 1.64
CA LEU A 79 -12.79 -17.95 1.04
C LEU A 79 -11.31 -18.31 0.85
N SER A 80 -10.83 -19.39 1.47
CA SER A 80 -9.40 -19.70 1.51
C SER A 80 -9.07 -21.19 1.54
N VAL A 81 -7.89 -21.55 1.03
CA VAL A 81 -7.36 -22.91 1.01
C VAL A 81 -5.87 -22.92 1.33
N VAL A 82 -5.46 -23.90 2.15
CA VAL A 82 -4.06 -24.28 2.33
C VAL A 82 -3.81 -25.72 1.90
N VAL A 83 -2.77 -25.94 1.10
CA VAL A 83 -2.25 -27.27 0.82
C VAL A 83 -1.00 -27.52 1.65
N PHE A 84 -0.99 -28.60 2.43
CA PHE A 84 0.15 -28.97 3.28
C PHE A 84 1.17 -29.76 2.46
N CYS A 85 2.29 -29.13 2.09
CA CYS A 85 3.38 -29.81 1.37
C CYS A 85 4.23 -30.71 2.30
N ARG A 86 4.02 -30.59 3.61
CA ARG A 86 4.66 -31.36 4.69
C ARG A 86 3.56 -31.92 5.60
N ASP A 87 3.67 -33.19 5.96
CA ASP A 87 2.62 -33.94 6.70
C ASP A 87 2.89 -34.12 8.20
N ASP A 88 3.98 -33.56 8.72
CA ASP A 88 4.08 -33.32 10.16
C ASP A 88 3.55 -31.90 10.41
N VAL A 89 2.45 -31.78 11.16
CA VAL A 89 1.79 -30.47 11.35
C VAL A 89 2.70 -29.54 12.15
N PRO A 90 2.88 -28.25 11.79
CA PRO A 90 3.73 -27.37 12.56
C PRO A 90 3.08 -27.03 13.91
N ILE A 91 3.90 -27.01 14.96
CA ILE A 91 3.50 -26.62 16.32
C ILE A 91 2.83 -25.25 16.38
N THR A 92 3.10 -24.36 15.42
CA THR A 92 2.54 -23.01 15.37
C THR A 92 1.04 -22.98 15.10
N VAL A 93 0.47 -23.98 14.43
CA VAL A 93 -0.98 -24.04 14.12
C VAL A 93 -1.71 -25.22 14.77
N ALA A 94 -0.95 -26.11 15.40
CA ALA A 94 -1.45 -27.26 16.16
C ALA A 94 -1.07 -27.16 17.66
N GLU A 95 -0.91 -25.94 18.17
CA GLU A 95 -0.27 -25.59 19.43
C GLU A 95 -0.91 -26.23 20.68
N THR A 96 -2.20 -26.60 20.64
CA THR A 96 -2.90 -27.19 21.79
C THR A 96 -3.21 -28.68 21.67
N ASN A 97 -3.07 -29.29 20.48
CA ASN A 97 -3.59 -30.63 20.19
C ASN A 97 -5.06 -30.83 20.64
N THR A 98 -5.91 -29.83 20.40
CA THR A 98 -7.35 -29.87 20.71
C THR A 98 -8.12 -29.11 19.64
N ALA A 99 -9.46 -29.10 19.74
CA ALA A 99 -10.31 -28.29 18.89
C ALA A 99 -10.07 -26.77 19.01
N ASN A 100 -9.26 -26.31 19.98
CA ASN A 100 -8.88 -24.92 20.15
C ASN A 100 -7.62 -24.52 19.37
N ALA A 101 -6.93 -25.46 18.70
CA ALA A 101 -5.76 -25.14 17.91
C ALA A 101 -6.12 -24.23 16.72
N THR A 102 -5.19 -23.35 16.32
CA THR A 102 -5.39 -22.38 15.22
C THR A 102 -5.95 -23.06 13.96
N ILE A 103 -5.41 -24.20 13.54
CA ILE A 103 -5.90 -24.93 12.35
C ILE A 103 -7.36 -25.38 12.47
N ARG A 104 -7.84 -25.72 13.67
CA ARG A 104 -9.25 -26.08 13.88
C ARG A 104 -10.14 -24.84 13.91
N GLN A 105 -9.68 -23.74 14.51
CA GLN A 105 -10.41 -22.47 14.45
C GLN A 105 -10.57 -21.99 13.01
N TYR A 106 -9.52 -22.12 12.19
CA TYR A 106 -9.55 -21.83 10.76
C TYR A 106 -10.60 -22.65 10.00
N LEU A 107 -10.67 -23.97 10.26
CA LEU A 107 -11.70 -24.83 9.67
C LEU A 107 -13.12 -24.44 10.10
N ASN A 108 -13.33 -24.09 11.38
CA ASN A 108 -14.62 -23.62 11.88
C ASN A 108 -15.04 -22.27 11.25
N ALA A 109 -14.07 -21.44 10.84
CA ALA A 109 -14.30 -20.17 10.16
C ALA A 109 -14.57 -20.31 8.64
N GLY A 110 -14.64 -21.54 8.11
CA GLY A 110 -14.89 -21.81 6.69
C GLY A 110 -13.62 -22.03 5.85
N GLY A 111 -12.46 -22.21 6.49
CA GLY A 111 -11.21 -22.52 5.81
C GLY A 111 -11.17 -23.93 5.21
N LYS A 112 -10.39 -24.11 4.13
CA LYS A 112 -10.09 -25.43 3.54
C LYS A 112 -8.63 -25.83 3.82
N VAL A 113 -8.41 -27.08 4.21
CA VAL A 113 -7.08 -27.71 4.34
C VAL A 113 -7.04 -28.95 3.45
N VAL A 114 -6.00 -29.08 2.61
CA VAL A 114 -5.77 -30.25 1.76
C VAL A 114 -4.54 -31.01 2.23
N TRP A 115 -4.74 -32.31 2.48
CA TRP A 115 -3.74 -33.25 2.97
C TRP A 115 -3.64 -34.45 2.03
N TYR A 116 -2.44 -34.77 1.55
CA TYR A 116 -2.21 -35.83 0.55
C TYR A 116 -1.31 -36.98 1.03
N ALA A 117 -1.24 -37.18 2.34
CA ALA A 117 -0.39 -38.18 2.95
C ALA A 117 -1.20 -39.14 3.83
N ASP A 118 -0.47 -39.99 4.56
CA ASP A 118 -1.02 -40.94 5.50
C ASP A 118 -1.71 -40.24 6.71
N ILE A 119 -1.68 -40.80 7.91
CA ILE A 119 -2.50 -40.34 9.03
C ILE A 119 -2.30 -38.84 9.37
N PRO A 120 -3.33 -37.98 9.19
CA PRO A 120 -3.25 -36.57 9.59
C PRO A 120 -3.00 -36.41 11.08
N PHE A 121 -2.16 -35.45 11.45
CA PHE A 121 -1.83 -35.13 12.85
C PHE A 121 -1.24 -36.30 13.65
N TYR A 122 -0.64 -37.30 13.00
CA TYR A 122 0.09 -38.35 13.73
C TYR A 122 1.34 -37.78 14.41
N TYR A 123 2.01 -36.84 13.74
CA TYR A 123 3.15 -36.10 14.27
C TYR A 123 2.88 -34.60 14.24
N GLN A 124 3.38 -33.92 15.28
CA GLN A 124 3.55 -32.47 15.30
C GLN A 124 5.05 -32.17 15.21
N ALA A 125 5.46 -31.33 14.28
CA ALA A 125 6.84 -30.90 14.11
C ALA A 125 7.12 -29.52 14.71
N ASN A 126 8.37 -29.27 15.09
CA ASN A 126 8.88 -27.97 15.51
C ASN A 126 10.01 -27.49 14.58
N SER A 127 10.40 -26.21 14.70
CA SER A 127 11.40 -25.56 13.85
C SER A 127 12.84 -26.08 14.00
N THR A 128 13.08 -27.00 14.94
CA THR A 128 14.39 -27.67 15.09
C THR A 128 14.44 -29.04 14.40
N GLY A 129 13.39 -29.40 13.65
CA GLY A 129 13.24 -30.70 13.01
C GLY A 129 12.76 -31.81 13.96
N GLY A 130 12.40 -31.49 15.21
CA GLY A 130 11.90 -32.45 16.19
C GLY A 130 10.41 -32.72 16.03
N THR A 131 9.98 -33.95 16.32
CA THR A 131 8.58 -34.40 16.21
C THR A 131 8.02 -34.90 17.54
N THR A 132 6.78 -34.53 17.86
CA THR A 132 5.96 -35.14 18.92
C THR A 132 5.01 -36.16 18.28
N ASN A 133 5.03 -37.42 18.75
CA ASN A 133 4.13 -38.46 18.27
C ASN A 133 2.80 -38.43 19.05
N TRP A 134 1.70 -38.18 18.35
CA TRP A 134 0.33 -38.22 18.90
C TRP A 134 -0.45 -39.46 18.49
N GLY A 135 0.08 -40.25 17.55
CA GLY A 135 -0.63 -41.38 16.97
C GLY A 135 -1.97 -40.97 16.35
N THR A 136 -2.95 -41.86 16.36
CA THR A 136 -4.31 -41.55 15.89
C THR A 136 -5.06 -40.54 16.78
N GLY A 137 -4.53 -40.25 17.97
CA GLY A 137 -5.09 -39.30 18.93
C GLY A 137 -5.09 -37.85 18.42
N GLY A 138 -4.10 -37.46 17.61
CA GLY A 138 -4.02 -36.09 17.08
C GLY A 138 -5.23 -35.72 16.22
N SER A 139 -5.57 -36.58 15.25
CA SER A 139 -6.78 -36.39 14.43
C SER A 139 -8.05 -36.41 15.28
N THR A 140 -8.13 -37.29 16.28
CA THR A 140 -9.29 -37.36 17.18
C THR A 140 -9.47 -36.06 17.95
N ASN A 141 -8.38 -35.47 18.47
CA ASN A 141 -8.47 -34.27 19.30
C ASN A 141 -8.71 -32.99 18.49
N ILE A 142 -8.16 -32.89 17.27
CA ILE A 142 -8.25 -31.68 16.43
C ILE A 142 -9.43 -31.75 15.46
N LEU A 143 -9.62 -32.89 14.78
CA LEU A 143 -10.70 -33.09 13.80
C LEU A 143 -11.99 -33.61 14.43
N GLY A 144 -11.90 -34.25 15.60
CA GLY A 144 -13.06 -34.81 16.31
C GLY A 144 -13.39 -36.26 15.91
N PHE A 145 -12.55 -36.90 15.09
CA PHE A 145 -12.68 -38.32 14.74
C PHE A 145 -11.32 -38.94 14.41
N ASN A 146 -11.24 -40.27 14.48
CA ASN A 146 -10.02 -41.00 14.13
C ASN A 146 -9.89 -41.11 12.61
N ALA A 147 -8.96 -40.35 12.03
CA ALA A 147 -8.68 -40.33 10.60
C ALA A 147 -8.05 -41.63 10.04
N ALA A 148 -7.69 -42.57 10.92
CA ALA A 148 -7.28 -43.94 10.60
C ALA A 148 -8.14 -44.97 11.37
N GLY A 149 -9.44 -44.69 11.52
CA GLY A 149 -10.39 -45.53 12.26
C GLY A 149 -11.00 -46.69 11.46
N GLY A 150 -10.68 -46.81 10.17
CA GLY A 150 -11.16 -47.90 9.31
C GLY A 150 -10.44 -49.22 9.57
N THR A 151 -10.75 -50.23 8.76
CA THR A 151 -9.95 -51.47 8.78
C THR A 151 -8.58 -51.16 8.19
N TRP A 152 -7.53 -51.24 9.00
CA TRP A 152 -6.18 -50.96 8.55
C TRP A 152 -5.77 -51.93 7.45
N ASP A 153 -5.47 -51.35 6.30
CA ASP A 153 -4.95 -52.06 5.14
C ASP A 153 -3.57 -51.51 4.76
N VAL A 154 -2.89 -52.27 3.90
CA VAL A 154 -1.67 -51.84 3.20
C VAL A 154 -1.78 -52.38 1.78
N GLY A 155 -2.02 -51.48 0.82
CA GLY A 155 -1.99 -51.80 -0.59
C GLY A 155 -3.34 -52.22 -1.21
N GLN A 156 -4.48 -51.98 -0.55
CA GLN A 156 -5.79 -52.33 -1.13
C GLN A 156 -6.17 -51.35 -2.25
N PRO A 157 -6.81 -51.81 -3.33
CA PRO A 157 -7.22 -50.93 -4.42
C PRO A 157 -8.35 -49.99 -3.97
N VAL A 158 -8.23 -48.71 -4.33
CA VAL A 158 -9.23 -47.69 -4.06
C VAL A 158 -10.24 -47.59 -5.21
N LYS A 159 -11.51 -47.35 -4.86
CA LYS A 159 -12.59 -46.99 -5.76
C LYS A 159 -13.00 -45.54 -5.52
N ILE A 160 -12.83 -44.69 -6.53
CA ILE A 160 -13.29 -43.29 -6.50
C ILE A 160 -14.82 -43.26 -6.53
N THR A 161 -15.44 -42.45 -5.66
CA THR A 161 -16.90 -42.26 -5.63
C THR A 161 -17.34 -41.21 -6.65
N GLU A 162 -18.66 -41.06 -6.84
CA GLU A 162 -19.20 -39.97 -7.65
C GLU A 162 -18.82 -38.60 -7.09
N ALA A 163 -18.85 -38.43 -5.76
CA ALA A 163 -18.35 -37.23 -5.10
C ALA A 163 -16.85 -37.03 -5.36
N GLY A 164 -16.03 -38.08 -5.26
CA GLY A 164 -14.60 -37.99 -5.60
C GLY A 164 -14.36 -37.55 -7.04
N THR A 165 -15.16 -38.04 -7.98
CA THR A 165 -15.09 -37.63 -9.40
C THR A 165 -15.43 -36.15 -9.56
N ARG A 166 -16.48 -35.65 -8.86
CA ARG A 166 -16.82 -34.22 -8.84
C ARG A 166 -15.69 -33.35 -8.28
N TRP A 167 -15.02 -33.84 -7.24
CA TRP A 167 -13.85 -33.19 -6.63
C TRP A 167 -12.56 -33.32 -7.47
N GLY A 168 -12.63 -33.90 -8.67
CA GLY A 168 -11.51 -33.99 -9.61
C GLY A 168 -10.57 -35.18 -9.38
N LEU A 169 -10.96 -36.17 -8.56
CA LEU A 169 -10.23 -37.42 -8.44
C LEU A 169 -10.40 -38.24 -9.72
N THR A 170 -9.30 -38.55 -10.37
CA THR A 170 -9.28 -39.27 -11.65
C THR A 170 -8.42 -40.53 -11.64
N THR A 171 -7.45 -40.60 -10.71
CA THR A 171 -6.46 -41.69 -10.66
C THR A 171 -6.57 -42.44 -9.34
N PRO A 172 -7.05 -43.70 -9.34
CA PRO A 172 -7.07 -44.52 -8.14
C PRO A 172 -5.66 -44.82 -7.62
N TRP A 173 -5.53 -44.98 -6.30
CA TRP A 173 -4.30 -45.38 -5.63
C TRP A 173 -4.49 -46.67 -4.81
N SER A 174 -3.45 -47.06 -4.08
CA SER A 174 -3.49 -48.18 -3.14
C SER A 174 -3.58 -47.64 -1.71
N SER A 175 -4.67 -47.95 -1.02
CA SER A 175 -5.03 -47.50 0.32
C SER A 175 -4.01 -47.95 1.37
N SER A 176 -3.81 -47.11 2.38
CA SER A 176 -3.12 -47.46 3.63
C SER A 176 -3.76 -46.75 4.83
N ARG A 177 -4.29 -47.51 5.77
CA ARG A 177 -4.82 -46.98 7.06
C ARG A 177 -5.93 -45.91 6.84
N PRO A 178 -7.04 -46.29 6.18
CA PRO A 178 -8.15 -45.40 5.87
C PRO A 178 -8.96 -45.01 7.11
N ALA A 179 -9.82 -43.99 6.95
CA ALA A 179 -10.82 -43.64 7.97
C ALA A 179 -12.01 -44.60 7.96
N ALA A 180 -12.82 -44.59 9.01
CA ALA A 180 -14.07 -45.35 9.03
C ALA A 180 -15.03 -44.83 7.93
N GLY A 181 -15.71 -45.73 7.22
CA GLY A 181 -16.63 -45.37 6.14
C GLY A 181 -18.03 -44.90 6.59
N THR A 182 -18.32 -44.91 7.89
CA THR A 182 -19.62 -44.52 8.45
C THR A 182 -19.45 -43.97 9.87
N GLY A 183 -20.49 -43.32 10.41
CA GLY A 183 -20.51 -42.86 11.81
C GLY A 183 -19.76 -41.56 12.07
N ILE A 184 -19.42 -40.81 11.02
CA ILE A 184 -18.81 -39.49 11.09
C ILE A 184 -19.82 -38.49 10.52
N ASP A 185 -20.17 -37.46 11.29
CA ASP A 185 -21.06 -36.38 10.89
C ASP A 185 -20.40 -35.46 9.84
N ASN A 186 -21.19 -34.76 9.02
CA ASN A 186 -20.70 -33.76 8.05
C ASN A 186 -19.49 -34.26 7.23
N PHE A 187 -19.59 -35.48 6.71
CA PHE A 187 -18.48 -36.23 6.13
C PHE A 187 -18.81 -36.70 4.72
N THR A 188 -18.02 -36.25 3.75
CA THR A 188 -18.17 -36.61 2.33
C THR A 188 -17.08 -37.61 1.95
N ILE A 189 -17.47 -38.81 1.51
CA ILE A 189 -16.53 -39.85 1.09
C ILE A 189 -16.20 -39.68 -0.40
N LEU A 190 -14.94 -39.40 -0.69
CA LEU A 190 -14.42 -39.19 -2.05
C LEU A 190 -13.90 -40.50 -2.66
N ALA A 191 -13.41 -41.43 -1.85
CA ALA A 191 -12.98 -42.75 -2.32
C ALA A 191 -13.04 -43.81 -1.20
N THR A 192 -13.24 -45.07 -1.57
CA THR A 192 -13.33 -46.21 -0.64
C THR A 192 -12.38 -47.35 -0.97
N ASP A 193 -11.95 -48.11 0.05
CA ASP A 193 -11.27 -49.40 -0.13
C ASP A 193 -12.28 -50.54 -0.38
N THR A 194 -11.78 -51.77 -0.42
CA THR A 194 -12.58 -53.00 -0.56
C THR A 194 -13.40 -53.36 0.69
N ASN A 195 -13.08 -52.79 1.85
CA ASN A 195 -13.81 -52.95 3.11
C ASN A 195 -14.90 -51.87 3.30
N GLY A 196 -14.98 -50.89 2.38
CA GLY A 196 -15.85 -49.72 2.50
C GLY A 196 -15.32 -48.62 3.42
N SER A 197 -14.06 -48.71 3.85
CA SER A 197 -13.35 -47.64 4.58
C SER A 197 -13.13 -46.44 3.67
N ALA A 198 -13.08 -45.22 4.24
CA ALA A 198 -12.90 -43.99 3.48
C ALA A 198 -11.39 -43.67 3.29
N CYS A 199 -10.90 -43.84 2.06
CA CYS A 199 -9.51 -43.61 1.67
C CYS A 199 -9.26 -42.15 1.23
N ALA A 200 -10.31 -41.47 0.77
CA ALA A 200 -10.31 -40.03 0.58
C ALA A 200 -11.65 -39.46 1.04
N TRP A 201 -11.62 -38.30 1.66
CA TRP A 201 -12.79 -37.73 2.33
C TRP A 201 -12.63 -36.24 2.63
N VAL A 202 -13.76 -35.61 2.91
CA VAL A 202 -13.85 -34.23 3.43
C VAL A 202 -14.67 -34.24 4.71
N LYS A 203 -14.16 -33.60 5.75
CA LYS A 203 -14.91 -33.29 6.97
C LYS A 203 -15.23 -31.80 6.98
N HIS A 204 -16.52 -31.47 6.94
CA HIS A 204 -17.05 -30.11 6.96
C HIS A 204 -17.27 -29.65 8.41
N TYR A 205 -16.96 -28.38 8.67
CA TYR A 205 -17.04 -27.79 10.02
C TYR A 205 -17.97 -26.58 10.11
N LEU A 206 -18.22 -25.92 8.98
CA LEU A 206 -19.25 -24.89 8.89
C LEU A 206 -20.60 -25.56 8.54
N PRO A 207 -21.69 -25.30 9.28
CA PRO A 207 -23.00 -25.86 8.97
C PRO A 207 -23.46 -25.52 7.56
N GLY A 208 -23.93 -26.52 6.80
CA GLY A 208 -24.41 -26.36 5.43
C GLY A 208 -23.33 -26.31 4.35
N ASP A 209 -22.05 -26.36 4.73
CA ASP A 209 -20.93 -26.34 3.79
C ASP A 209 -20.77 -27.69 3.07
N THR A 210 -20.60 -27.64 1.75
CA THR A 210 -20.49 -28.82 0.86
C THR A 210 -19.12 -28.92 0.19
N PHE A 211 -18.24 -27.92 0.34
CA PHE A 211 -17.03 -27.81 -0.48
C PHE A 211 -15.78 -27.31 0.26
N ARG A 212 -15.87 -26.95 1.55
CA ARG A 212 -14.73 -26.57 2.40
C ARG A 212 -14.62 -27.42 3.66
N GLY A 213 -13.47 -27.38 4.33
CA GLY A 213 -13.17 -28.20 5.49
C GLY A 213 -11.83 -28.91 5.38
N PHE A 214 -11.65 -29.99 6.14
CA PHE A 214 -10.41 -30.76 6.09
C PHE A 214 -10.56 -31.90 5.07
N VAL A 215 -9.73 -31.89 4.04
CA VAL A 215 -9.74 -32.84 2.93
C VAL A 215 -8.51 -33.74 3.02
N ARG A 216 -8.72 -35.06 3.02
CA ARG A 216 -7.64 -36.05 2.88
C ARG A 216 -7.80 -36.78 1.54
N ILE A 217 -6.72 -36.88 0.79
CA ILE A 217 -6.58 -37.73 -0.40
C ILE A 217 -5.29 -38.55 -0.30
N ASP A 218 -5.12 -39.57 -1.16
CA ASP A 218 -3.90 -40.39 -1.23
C ASP A 218 -3.42 -40.85 0.16
N ASP A 219 -4.25 -41.63 0.86
CA ASP A 219 -3.98 -42.18 2.20
C ASP A 219 -2.83 -43.20 2.24
N LYS A 220 -1.65 -42.86 1.72
CA LYS A 220 -0.48 -43.73 1.64
C LYS A 220 0.80 -42.94 1.88
N SER A 221 1.91 -43.67 2.03
CA SER A 221 3.24 -43.08 2.07
C SER A 221 3.89 -43.02 0.68
N GLY A 222 4.69 -41.98 0.46
CA GLY A 222 5.53 -41.80 -0.73
C GLY A 222 4.99 -40.75 -1.70
N ALA A 223 5.82 -39.73 -1.98
CA ALA A 223 5.66 -38.86 -3.15
C ALA A 223 5.95 -39.64 -4.46
N PRO A 224 5.32 -39.28 -5.59
CA PRO A 224 4.47 -38.11 -5.80
C PRO A 224 2.95 -38.39 -5.73
N VAL A 225 2.21 -37.41 -5.21
CA VAL A 225 0.77 -37.24 -5.41
C VAL A 225 0.50 -36.83 -6.86
N ASN A 226 -0.63 -37.23 -7.44
CA ASN A 226 -1.02 -36.72 -8.76
C ASN A 226 -1.36 -35.22 -8.62
N MET A 227 -0.53 -34.36 -9.20
CA MET A 227 -0.68 -32.90 -9.04
C MET A 227 -1.99 -32.37 -9.63
N ALA A 228 -2.50 -32.95 -10.72
CA ALA A 228 -3.75 -32.51 -11.32
C ALA A 228 -4.94 -32.77 -10.38
N GLN A 229 -4.99 -33.93 -9.72
CA GLN A 229 -6.07 -34.21 -8.76
C GLN A 229 -5.90 -33.42 -7.46
N LEU A 230 -4.66 -33.21 -6.99
CA LEU A 230 -4.39 -32.36 -5.83
C LEU A 230 -4.89 -30.92 -6.05
N MET A 231 -4.55 -30.34 -7.21
CA MET A 231 -5.01 -29.01 -7.60
C MET A 231 -6.53 -28.99 -7.75
N ALA A 232 -7.12 -29.96 -8.43
CA ALA A 232 -8.58 -30.02 -8.59
C ALA A 232 -9.31 -30.08 -7.22
N VAL A 233 -8.78 -30.82 -6.26
CA VAL A 233 -9.33 -30.89 -4.89
C VAL A 233 -9.14 -29.58 -4.12
N ALA A 234 -7.96 -28.96 -4.22
CA ALA A 234 -7.68 -27.68 -3.59
C ALA A 234 -8.60 -26.57 -4.12
N GLU A 235 -8.79 -26.55 -5.44
CA GLU A 235 -9.60 -25.59 -6.16
C GLU A 235 -11.09 -25.98 -6.23
N TYR A 236 -11.51 -27.14 -5.73
CA TYR A 236 -12.90 -27.55 -5.81
C TYR A 236 -13.83 -26.57 -5.07
N TYR A 237 -14.73 -25.93 -5.80
CA TYR A 237 -15.91 -25.27 -5.25
C TYR A 237 -17.12 -25.72 -6.08
N GLU A 238 -18.31 -25.72 -5.48
CA GLU A 238 -19.54 -25.85 -6.28
C GLU A 238 -19.76 -24.51 -7.00
N SER A 239 -20.08 -24.53 -8.30
CA SER A 239 -20.26 -23.34 -9.15
C SER A 239 -20.93 -22.18 -8.42
N LEU A 240 -20.38 -20.98 -8.55
CA LEU A 240 -20.86 -19.80 -7.83
C LEU A 240 -22.10 -19.25 -8.54
N ALA A 241 -23.23 -19.93 -8.37
CA ALA A 241 -24.48 -19.55 -9.00
C ALA A 241 -25.11 -18.30 -8.37
N THR A 242 -24.53 -17.76 -7.28
CA THR A 242 -25.04 -16.59 -6.54
C THR A 242 -24.07 -15.42 -6.62
N ALA A 243 -24.61 -14.21 -6.50
CA ALA A 243 -23.83 -12.98 -6.40
C ALA A 243 -22.80 -13.04 -5.27
N MET A 244 -21.66 -12.38 -5.45
CA MET A 244 -20.59 -12.35 -4.46
C MET A 244 -19.82 -11.03 -4.43
N SER A 245 -18.83 -10.93 -3.53
CA SER A 245 -17.94 -9.78 -3.39
C SER A 245 -18.71 -8.45 -3.31
N PRO A 246 -19.63 -8.30 -2.32
CA PRO A 246 -20.43 -7.09 -2.18
C PRO A 246 -19.56 -5.87 -1.91
N VAL A 247 -19.93 -4.75 -2.51
CA VAL A 247 -19.42 -3.42 -2.21
C VAL A 247 -20.62 -2.53 -1.89
N PRO A 248 -20.70 -1.92 -0.70
CA PRO A 248 -19.80 -2.08 0.44
C PRO A 248 -19.69 -3.53 0.92
N ASP A 249 -18.53 -3.88 1.49
CA ASP A 249 -18.30 -5.19 2.11
C ASP A 249 -19.41 -5.50 3.12
N ASN A 250 -19.78 -6.78 3.25
CA ASN A 250 -20.77 -7.20 4.23
C ASN A 250 -20.31 -6.86 5.66
N GLY A 251 -21.14 -6.14 6.41
CA GLY A 251 -20.82 -5.63 7.74
C GLY A 251 -20.07 -4.30 7.75
N ALA A 252 -19.86 -3.66 6.60
CA ALA A 252 -19.20 -2.35 6.53
C ALA A 252 -19.95 -1.32 7.39
N THR A 253 -19.19 -0.47 8.08
CA THR A 253 -19.71 0.68 8.82
C THR A 253 -19.11 1.95 8.25
N ASP A 254 -19.66 3.10 8.62
CA ASP A 254 -19.22 4.40 8.15
C ASP A 254 -19.33 4.61 6.63
N VAL A 255 -20.33 3.96 6.02
CA VAL A 255 -20.57 4.05 4.58
C VAL A 255 -21.23 5.39 4.22
N LYS A 256 -20.79 6.01 3.12
CA LYS A 256 -21.37 7.27 2.63
C LYS A 256 -22.87 7.12 2.33
N ARG A 257 -23.60 8.20 2.53
CA ARG A 257 -25.07 8.23 2.31
C ARG A 257 -25.50 8.10 0.85
N ASP A 258 -24.61 8.42 -0.08
CA ASP A 258 -24.79 8.39 -1.54
C ASP A 258 -24.06 7.18 -2.16
N VAL A 259 -23.87 6.12 -1.38
CA VAL A 259 -23.22 4.90 -1.86
C VAL A 259 -24.10 4.15 -2.85
N SER A 260 -23.54 3.76 -3.98
CA SER A 260 -24.12 2.72 -4.84
C SER A 260 -23.57 1.36 -4.42
N VAL A 261 -24.44 0.34 -4.35
CA VAL A 261 -24.03 -1.04 -4.07
C VAL A 261 -23.57 -1.74 -5.36
N ARG A 262 -22.62 -2.65 -5.25
CA ARG A 262 -22.03 -3.41 -6.38
C ARG A 262 -21.71 -4.83 -5.96
N TRP A 263 -21.70 -5.76 -6.92
CA TRP A 263 -21.35 -7.16 -6.69
C TRP A 263 -20.61 -7.73 -7.91
N THR A 264 -20.02 -8.90 -7.74
CA THR A 264 -19.60 -9.77 -8.82
C THR A 264 -20.74 -10.75 -9.11
N ALA A 265 -21.14 -10.85 -10.38
CA ALA A 265 -22.19 -11.76 -10.83
C ALA A 265 -21.79 -13.23 -10.65
N GLY A 266 -22.78 -14.09 -10.42
CA GLY A 266 -22.61 -15.55 -10.47
C GLY A 266 -22.31 -16.05 -11.90
N ASP A 267 -21.63 -17.20 -12.01
CA ASP A 267 -21.05 -17.73 -13.27
C ASP A 267 -22.08 -17.94 -14.40
N PHE A 268 -23.36 -18.13 -14.05
CA PHE A 268 -24.44 -18.42 -15.00
C PHE A 268 -25.45 -17.27 -15.15
N ALA A 269 -25.25 -16.17 -14.41
CA ALA A 269 -26.19 -15.07 -14.37
C ALA A 269 -26.25 -14.32 -15.70
N ALA A 270 -27.47 -14.17 -16.22
CA ALA A 270 -27.77 -13.26 -17.32
C ALA A 270 -28.37 -11.94 -16.81
N THR A 271 -29.13 -11.98 -15.72
CA THR A 271 -29.74 -10.81 -15.09
C THR A 271 -29.81 -10.97 -13.56
N HIS A 272 -30.09 -9.88 -12.86
CA HIS A 272 -30.06 -9.77 -11.40
C HIS A 272 -31.37 -9.19 -10.85
N ASP A 273 -31.93 -9.82 -9.82
CA ASP A 273 -33.02 -9.26 -9.03
C ASP A 273 -32.46 -8.70 -7.71
N VAL A 274 -32.57 -7.38 -7.51
CA VAL A 274 -31.95 -6.65 -6.39
C VAL A 274 -33.00 -6.32 -5.34
N TYR A 275 -32.70 -6.69 -4.10
CA TYR A 275 -33.52 -6.42 -2.93
C TYR A 275 -32.75 -5.51 -1.97
N PHE A 276 -33.36 -4.44 -1.48
CA PHE A 276 -32.73 -3.44 -0.62
C PHE A 276 -33.75 -2.87 0.39
N GLY A 277 -33.39 -2.82 1.68
CA GLY A 277 -34.29 -2.33 2.73
C GLY A 277 -33.61 -2.19 4.10
N THR A 278 -34.39 -1.85 5.12
CA THR A 278 -33.89 -1.67 6.51
C THR A 278 -34.18 -2.86 7.42
N SER A 279 -34.82 -3.90 6.91
CA SER A 279 -35.23 -5.11 7.63
C SER A 279 -34.56 -6.35 7.05
N PHE A 280 -33.74 -7.03 7.85
CA PHE A 280 -33.12 -8.30 7.45
C PHE A 280 -34.17 -9.34 7.07
N GLU A 281 -35.25 -9.44 7.84
CA GLU A 281 -36.29 -10.45 7.63
C GLU A 281 -37.02 -10.25 6.30
N ASP A 282 -37.33 -9.01 5.95
CA ASP A 282 -38.03 -8.69 4.69
C ASP A 282 -37.12 -8.94 3.50
N VAL A 283 -35.86 -8.47 3.54
CA VAL A 283 -34.87 -8.71 2.49
C VAL A 283 -34.57 -10.19 2.32
N ASN A 284 -34.47 -10.96 3.41
CA ASN A 284 -34.22 -12.39 3.32
C ASN A 284 -35.43 -13.16 2.77
N ALA A 285 -36.66 -12.76 3.08
CA ALA A 285 -37.84 -13.53 2.72
C ALA A 285 -38.50 -13.10 1.39
N ALA A 286 -38.15 -11.94 0.85
CA ALA A 286 -38.71 -11.43 -0.40
C ALA A 286 -38.39 -12.33 -1.61
N SER A 287 -39.22 -12.23 -2.65
CA SER A 287 -39.09 -12.88 -3.96
C SER A 287 -39.80 -12.04 -5.04
N PRO A 288 -39.67 -12.34 -6.35
CA PRO A 288 -40.38 -11.58 -7.37
C PRO A 288 -41.91 -11.66 -7.27
N SER A 289 -42.44 -12.75 -6.69
CA SER A 289 -43.89 -12.94 -6.47
C SER A 289 -44.39 -12.46 -5.11
N ASP A 290 -43.50 -12.25 -4.14
CA ASP A 290 -43.76 -11.63 -2.84
C ASP A 290 -42.62 -10.64 -2.51
N PRO A 291 -42.65 -9.42 -3.06
CA PRO A 291 -41.51 -8.50 -3.00
C PRO A 291 -41.30 -7.86 -1.62
N ARG A 292 -42.26 -7.98 -0.69
CA ARG A 292 -42.23 -7.39 0.67
C ARG A 292 -41.83 -5.90 0.74
N GLY A 293 -42.01 -5.17 -0.36
CA GLY A 293 -41.61 -3.76 -0.47
C GLY A 293 -40.10 -3.51 -0.57
N VAL A 294 -39.28 -4.56 -0.74
CA VAL A 294 -37.81 -4.45 -0.79
C VAL A 294 -37.21 -4.86 -2.14
N LEU A 295 -37.98 -5.43 -3.07
CA LEU A 295 -37.52 -5.63 -4.46
C LEU A 295 -37.43 -4.27 -5.16
N VAL A 296 -36.21 -3.80 -5.39
CA VAL A 296 -35.94 -2.46 -5.93
C VAL A 296 -35.55 -2.45 -7.40
N SER A 297 -35.06 -3.58 -7.92
CA SER A 297 -34.75 -3.76 -9.35
C SER A 297 -34.95 -5.22 -9.73
N GLN A 298 -35.56 -5.50 -10.88
CA GLN A 298 -35.80 -6.86 -11.37
C GLN A 298 -35.26 -7.01 -12.79
N GLY A 299 -34.54 -8.10 -13.06
CA GLY A 299 -33.97 -8.39 -14.38
C GLY A 299 -32.88 -7.42 -14.81
N GLN A 300 -32.12 -6.86 -13.86
CA GLN A 300 -31.07 -5.90 -14.13
C GLN A 300 -29.86 -6.56 -14.81
N ALA A 301 -29.26 -5.91 -15.81
CA ALA A 301 -28.06 -6.43 -16.49
C ALA A 301 -26.75 -5.97 -15.81
N ASP A 302 -26.72 -4.76 -15.26
CA ASP A 302 -25.54 -4.22 -14.58
C ASP A 302 -25.36 -4.83 -13.19
N THR A 303 -24.12 -5.00 -12.74
CA THR A 303 -23.78 -5.49 -11.39
C THR A 303 -23.64 -4.37 -10.35
N THR A 304 -24.38 -3.28 -10.55
CA THR A 304 -24.42 -2.14 -9.63
C THR A 304 -25.83 -1.59 -9.49
N TYR A 305 -26.21 -1.21 -8.28
CA TYR A 305 -27.49 -0.56 -8.01
C TYR A 305 -27.25 0.70 -7.18
N ASP A 306 -27.82 1.82 -7.62
CA ASP A 306 -27.78 3.09 -6.90
C ASP A 306 -29.10 3.28 -6.12
N PRO A 307 -29.09 3.22 -4.78
CA PRO A 307 -30.29 3.41 -3.98
C PRO A 307 -30.97 4.75 -4.25
N GLU A 308 -32.30 4.76 -4.31
CA GLU A 308 -33.05 5.98 -4.54
C GLU A 308 -32.90 6.96 -3.37
N GLY A 309 -32.34 8.13 -3.64
CA GLY A 309 -32.16 9.21 -2.67
C GLY A 309 -30.95 9.03 -1.76
N VAL A 310 -30.86 9.85 -0.71
CA VAL A 310 -29.75 9.81 0.25
C VAL A 310 -30.12 8.98 1.47
N LEU A 311 -29.33 7.94 1.75
CA LEU A 311 -29.56 7.02 2.86
C LEU A 311 -29.52 7.74 4.22
N GLN A 312 -30.17 7.19 5.25
CA GLN A 312 -30.27 7.84 6.56
C GLN A 312 -28.99 7.64 7.40
N TYR A 313 -28.55 8.68 8.12
CA TYR A 313 -27.39 8.59 9.01
C TYR A 313 -27.58 7.52 10.10
N GLY A 314 -26.54 6.71 10.35
CA GLY A 314 -26.54 5.65 11.36
C GLY A 314 -27.48 4.48 11.07
N GLN A 315 -28.23 4.51 9.96
CA GLN A 315 -29.14 3.43 9.60
C GLN A 315 -28.36 2.27 8.98
N THR A 316 -28.68 1.05 9.44
CA THR A 316 -28.22 -0.19 8.80
C THR A 316 -29.18 -0.58 7.69
N TYR A 317 -28.66 -0.81 6.49
CA TYR A 317 -29.41 -1.32 5.36
C TYR A 317 -28.97 -2.75 5.05
N TYR A 318 -29.94 -3.57 4.67
CA TYR A 318 -29.80 -4.95 4.24
C TYR A 318 -30.10 -5.04 2.76
N TRP A 319 -29.33 -5.84 2.03
CA TRP A 319 -29.54 -6.03 0.61
C TRP A 319 -29.14 -7.44 0.16
N ARG A 320 -29.72 -7.89 -0.94
CA ARG A 320 -29.54 -9.23 -1.50
C ARG A 320 -29.65 -9.13 -3.01
N VAL A 321 -28.89 -9.94 -3.72
CA VAL A 321 -29.02 -10.08 -5.17
C VAL A 321 -29.31 -11.54 -5.50
N ASP A 322 -30.43 -11.78 -6.18
CA ASP A 322 -30.73 -13.09 -6.74
C ASP A 322 -30.28 -13.14 -8.20
N GLU A 323 -29.53 -14.18 -8.55
CA GLU A 323 -28.98 -14.37 -9.89
C GLU A 323 -29.95 -15.16 -10.77
N VAL A 324 -30.19 -14.68 -11.99
CA VAL A 324 -31.13 -15.31 -12.93
C VAL A 324 -30.37 -15.80 -14.15
N ASN A 325 -30.44 -17.10 -14.42
CA ASN A 325 -29.76 -17.71 -15.56
C ASN A 325 -30.27 -17.24 -16.92
N ALA A 326 -29.44 -17.41 -17.95
CA ALA A 326 -29.86 -17.23 -19.33
C ALA A 326 -30.98 -18.21 -19.74
N SER A 327 -31.79 -17.79 -20.71
CA SER A 327 -32.79 -18.67 -21.36
C SER A 327 -32.12 -19.90 -22.01
N PRO A 328 -32.76 -21.08 -21.99
CA PRO A 328 -34.13 -21.36 -21.56
C PRO A 328 -34.28 -21.78 -20.09
N ASP A 329 -33.18 -21.90 -19.35
CA ASP A 329 -33.18 -22.37 -17.96
C ASP A 329 -33.87 -21.37 -17.03
N ALA A 330 -33.49 -20.08 -17.11
CA ALA A 330 -34.06 -18.99 -16.32
C ALA A 330 -34.20 -19.28 -14.81
N THR A 331 -33.39 -20.21 -14.31
CA THR A 331 -33.35 -20.59 -12.89
C THR A 331 -32.87 -19.39 -12.08
N VAL A 332 -33.55 -19.14 -10.95
CA VAL A 332 -33.22 -18.07 -10.00
C VAL A 332 -32.47 -18.66 -8.82
N PHE A 333 -31.26 -18.18 -8.58
CA PHE A 333 -30.43 -18.52 -7.43
C PHE A 333 -30.49 -17.39 -6.41
N LYS A 334 -31.12 -17.67 -5.27
CA LYS A 334 -31.23 -16.72 -4.19
C LYS A 334 -29.86 -16.44 -3.57
N GLY A 335 -29.47 -15.16 -3.48
CA GLY A 335 -28.20 -14.75 -2.88
C GLY A 335 -28.21 -14.69 -1.36
N GLU A 336 -27.04 -14.44 -0.78
CA GLU A 336 -26.89 -14.12 0.64
C GLU A 336 -27.35 -12.69 0.94
N VAL A 337 -27.83 -12.46 2.18
CA VAL A 337 -28.18 -11.11 2.64
C VAL A 337 -26.94 -10.44 3.21
N TRP A 338 -26.54 -9.33 2.59
CA TRP A 338 -25.47 -8.46 3.06
C TRP A 338 -26.04 -7.24 3.77
N HIS A 339 -25.23 -6.59 4.59
CA HIS A 339 -25.63 -5.33 5.23
C HIS A 339 -24.47 -4.36 5.37
N PHE A 340 -24.81 -3.08 5.53
CA PHE A 340 -23.86 -2.04 5.92
C PHE A 340 -24.56 -0.97 6.76
N THR A 341 -23.78 -0.25 7.56
CA THR A 341 -24.24 0.88 8.37
C THR A 341 -23.74 2.19 7.79
N VAL A 342 -24.68 3.06 7.46
CA VAL A 342 -24.40 4.41 6.99
C VAL A 342 -23.75 5.21 8.10
N GLU A 343 -22.80 6.07 7.74
CA GLU A 343 -22.09 6.98 8.63
C GLU A 343 -22.99 7.69 9.67
N PRO A 344 -22.50 7.99 10.88
CA PRO A 344 -23.27 8.74 11.88
C PRO A 344 -23.28 10.24 11.57
N VAL A 345 -24.25 10.99 12.10
CA VAL A 345 -24.32 12.47 11.93
C VAL A 345 -23.05 13.16 12.43
N GLY A 346 -22.51 12.72 13.58
CA GLY A 346 -21.29 13.28 14.16
C GLY A 346 -20.38 12.20 14.72
N TYR A 347 -19.08 12.51 14.79
CA TYR A 347 -18.03 11.61 15.27
C TYR A 347 -17.49 12.08 16.62
N PRO A 348 -17.00 11.18 17.49
CA PRO A 348 -16.36 11.57 18.73
C PRO A 348 -15.05 12.34 18.46
N ILE A 349 -14.80 13.37 19.26
CA ILE A 349 -13.52 14.10 19.27
C ILE A 349 -12.53 13.28 20.12
N ALA A 350 -11.47 12.78 19.48
CA ALA A 350 -10.52 11.89 20.15
C ALA A 350 -9.50 12.62 21.04
N LYS A 351 -9.08 13.84 20.66
CA LYS A 351 -8.01 14.58 21.35
C LYS A 351 -8.60 15.69 22.22
N VAL A 352 -8.98 15.32 23.44
CA VAL A 352 -9.53 16.25 24.43
C VAL A 352 -8.58 16.34 25.63
N THR A 353 -8.22 17.56 26.03
CA THR A 353 -7.46 17.82 27.25
C THR A 353 -8.37 18.45 28.29
N ALA A 354 -8.43 17.87 29.50
CA ALA A 354 -9.29 18.35 30.57
C ALA A 354 -8.48 19.03 31.69
N THR A 355 -8.94 20.20 32.16
CA THR A 355 -8.45 20.91 33.35
C THR A 355 -9.62 21.27 34.26
N ALA A 356 -9.41 21.41 35.57
CA ALA A 356 -10.50 21.70 36.50
C ALA A 356 -10.07 22.66 37.60
N SER A 357 -11.06 23.22 38.30
CA SER A 357 -10.86 24.12 39.44
C SER A 357 -10.08 23.46 40.59
N SER A 358 -10.27 22.15 40.78
CA SER A 358 -9.61 21.37 41.83
C SER A 358 -9.75 19.86 41.57
N SER A 359 -9.02 19.06 42.36
CA SER A 359 -9.17 17.60 42.40
C SER A 359 -9.04 17.11 43.84
N ALA A 360 -9.90 16.17 44.26
CA ALA A 360 -9.91 15.61 45.61
C ALA A 360 -8.66 14.77 45.91
N ALA A 361 -8.08 14.14 44.88
CA ALA A 361 -6.85 13.36 44.94
C ALA A 361 -6.13 13.38 43.59
N ALA A 362 -4.83 13.09 43.58
CA ALA A 362 -4.03 13.00 42.35
C ALA A 362 -4.53 11.92 41.38
N THR A 363 -5.14 10.85 41.90
CA THR A 363 -5.74 9.77 41.10
C THR A 363 -7.12 10.13 40.53
N MET A 364 -7.73 11.24 40.97
CA MET A 364 -9.10 11.65 40.61
C MET A 364 -9.09 12.99 39.85
N GLY A 365 -8.11 13.16 38.97
CA GLY A 365 -7.91 14.38 38.19
C GLY A 365 -8.89 14.52 37.01
N PRO A 366 -8.99 15.71 36.40
CA PRO A 366 -9.93 15.99 35.30
C PRO A 366 -9.72 15.12 34.05
N GLY A 367 -8.47 14.68 33.80
CA GLY A 367 -8.14 13.80 32.68
C GLY A 367 -8.92 12.47 32.69
N LYS A 368 -9.40 12.04 33.86
CA LYS A 368 -10.25 10.84 34.01
C LYS A 368 -11.55 10.91 33.23
N THR A 369 -12.02 12.12 32.94
CA THR A 369 -13.26 12.32 32.20
C THR A 369 -13.13 12.19 30.68
N VAL A 370 -11.92 11.96 30.16
CA VAL A 370 -11.64 11.88 28.71
C VAL A 370 -10.63 10.79 28.35
N ASP A 371 -10.12 10.04 29.34
CA ASP A 371 -9.09 9.02 29.14
C ASP A 371 -9.66 7.60 28.94
N GLY A 372 -10.99 7.45 28.98
CA GLY A 372 -11.66 6.16 28.86
C GLY A 372 -11.48 5.24 30.08
N SER A 373 -10.85 5.72 31.16
CA SER A 373 -10.63 4.88 32.32
C SER A 373 -11.96 4.48 32.95
N GLY A 374 -12.13 3.20 33.24
CA GLY A 374 -13.38 2.68 33.78
C GLY A 374 -14.43 2.32 32.71
N MET A 375 -14.20 2.61 31.42
CA MET A 375 -15.08 2.20 30.33
C MET A 375 -14.83 0.75 29.89
N ASN A 376 -15.90 0.00 29.62
CA ASN A 376 -15.84 -1.34 29.03
C ASN A 376 -16.26 -1.33 27.54
N ALA A 377 -16.23 -2.50 26.90
CA ALA A 377 -16.59 -2.65 25.48
C ALA A 377 -18.08 -2.36 25.17
N ASP A 378 -18.94 -2.36 26.18
CA ASP A 378 -20.38 -2.08 26.07
C ASP A 378 -20.71 -0.60 26.37
N ASP A 379 -19.70 0.28 26.41
CA ASP A 379 -19.82 1.71 26.71
C ASP A 379 -20.38 2.01 28.13
N GLN A 380 -20.13 1.08 29.06
CA GLN A 380 -20.51 1.21 30.48
C GLN A 380 -19.31 1.63 31.32
N HIS A 381 -19.53 2.54 32.26
CA HIS A 381 -18.51 3.02 33.17
C HIS A 381 -18.56 2.30 34.52
N SER A 382 -17.38 1.95 35.05
CA SER A 382 -17.18 1.29 36.33
C SER A 382 -17.66 2.13 37.53
N THR A 383 -17.64 1.54 38.72
CA THR A 383 -17.90 2.23 39.99
C THR A 383 -16.64 2.59 40.77
N ASP A 384 -15.45 2.39 40.19
CA ASP A 384 -14.17 2.72 40.81
C ASP A 384 -13.97 4.23 40.83
N ALA A 385 -13.79 4.78 42.04
CA ALA A 385 -13.56 6.20 42.24
C ALA A 385 -12.30 6.72 41.54
N THR A 386 -11.28 5.87 41.35
CA THR A 386 -10.00 6.28 40.74
C THR A 386 -10.06 6.42 39.22
N THR A 387 -11.19 6.06 38.60
CA THR A 387 -11.43 6.24 37.17
C THR A 387 -12.36 7.43 36.89
N MET A 388 -12.46 8.39 37.82
CA MET A 388 -13.40 9.51 37.72
C MET A 388 -12.73 10.80 38.23
N TRP A 389 -13.23 11.96 37.77
CA TRP A 389 -12.87 13.24 38.36
C TRP A 389 -13.75 13.53 39.57
N MET A 390 -13.15 14.06 40.64
CA MET A 390 -13.86 14.62 41.79
C MET A 390 -13.18 15.91 42.25
N SER A 391 -13.96 16.96 42.51
CA SER A 391 -13.48 18.24 43.05
C SER A 391 -13.13 18.18 44.53
N ALA A 392 -12.30 19.11 45.01
CA ALA A 392 -11.82 19.14 46.40
C ALA A 392 -12.84 19.69 47.43
N GLY A 393 -14.09 19.99 47.01
CA GLY A 393 -15.19 20.32 47.93
C GLY A 393 -15.61 21.78 48.03
N ALA A 394 -15.60 22.52 46.92
CA ALA A 394 -16.24 23.82 46.83
C ALA A 394 -17.09 23.89 45.55
N LEU A 395 -18.36 24.27 45.69
CA LEU A 395 -19.23 24.66 44.57
C LEU A 395 -19.32 26.20 44.52
N PRO A 396 -19.37 26.81 43.32
CA PRO A 396 -19.33 26.13 42.02
C PRO A 396 -17.94 25.57 41.70
N ALA A 397 -17.91 24.34 41.17
CA ALA A 397 -16.70 23.72 40.64
C ALA A 397 -16.76 23.75 39.12
N TRP A 398 -15.64 23.96 38.45
CA TRP A 398 -15.59 23.94 36.99
C TRP A 398 -14.61 22.89 36.47
N ILE A 399 -14.93 22.34 35.32
CA ILE A 399 -14.06 21.52 34.48
C ILE A 399 -14.11 22.06 33.05
N GLN A 400 -12.96 22.15 32.40
CA GLN A 400 -12.77 22.73 31.09
C GLN A 400 -12.07 21.71 30.19
N TYR A 401 -12.57 21.64 28.96
CA TYR A 401 -12.10 20.78 27.90
C TYR A 401 -11.52 21.64 26.78
N GLN A 402 -10.33 21.29 26.31
CA GLN A 402 -9.67 21.87 25.15
C GLN A 402 -9.55 20.81 24.06
N PHE A 403 -9.95 21.17 22.84
CA PHE A 403 -9.78 20.36 21.65
C PHE A 403 -8.48 20.74 20.90
N ASP A 404 -7.99 19.83 20.07
CA ASP A 404 -6.82 20.06 19.21
C ASP A 404 -7.10 21.04 18.06
N SER A 405 -8.35 21.09 17.59
CA SER A 405 -8.81 22.00 16.54
C SER A 405 -10.08 22.76 16.95
N VAL A 406 -10.53 23.66 16.08
CA VAL A 406 -11.87 24.24 16.13
C VAL A 406 -12.84 23.26 15.49
N TYR A 407 -13.93 22.95 16.20
CA TYR A 407 -14.94 21.99 15.76
C TYR A 407 -16.32 22.64 15.69
N LYS A 408 -17.16 22.19 14.76
CA LYS A 408 -18.62 22.38 14.83
C LYS A 408 -19.20 21.28 15.72
N LEU A 409 -19.48 21.59 16.98
CA LEU A 409 -19.93 20.62 17.98
C LEU A 409 -21.35 20.16 17.69
N HIS A 410 -21.56 18.85 17.76
CA HIS A 410 -22.86 18.20 17.61
C HIS A 410 -23.51 18.00 18.98
N GLN A 411 -22.92 17.13 19.81
CA GLN A 411 -23.45 16.81 21.13
C GLN A 411 -22.35 16.42 22.11
N MET A 412 -22.66 16.44 23.40
CA MET A 412 -21.85 15.89 24.47
C MET A 412 -22.62 14.82 25.22
N TRP A 413 -22.03 13.64 25.37
CA TRP A 413 -22.55 12.59 26.23
C TRP A 413 -21.84 12.64 27.59
N VAL A 414 -22.60 12.45 28.66
CA VAL A 414 -22.09 12.55 30.03
C VAL A 414 -22.39 11.27 30.80
N TRP A 415 -21.32 10.67 31.32
CA TRP A 415 -21.35 9.71 32.41
C TRP A 415 -21.06 10.50 33.69
N ASN A 416 -22.09 10.65 34.51
CA ASN A 416 -22.00 11.35 35.78
C ASN A 416 -21.25 10.50 36.82
N SER A 417 -20.79 11.09 37.94
CA SER A 417 -20.06 10.37 39.00
C SER A 417 -20.78 9.08 39.43
N ASN A 418 -20.22 7.92 39.09
CA ASN A 418 -20.86 6.60 39.23
C ASN A 418 -20.30 5.77 40.40
N GLN A 419 -19.82 6.40 41.46
CA GLN A 419 -19.28 5.66 42.60
C GLN A 419 -20.36 4.81 43.27
N LEU A 420 -19.99 3.68 43.91
CA LEU A 420 -20.93 2.74 44.55
C LEU A 420 -21.91 3.42 45.52
N VAL A 421 -21.47 4.50 46.17
CA VAL A 421 -22.26 5.25 47.16
C VAL A 421 -23.08 6.39 46.54
N GLU A 422 -23.10 6.55 45.22
CA GLU A 422 -23.77 7.67 44.53
C GLU A 422 -25.26 7.74 44.88
N SER A 423 -25.95 6.60 44.95
CA SER A 423 -27.36 6.53 45.35
C SER A 423 -27.62 7.13 46.75
N MET A 424 -26.64 7.01 47.66
CA MET A 424 -26.72 7.48 49.05
C MET A 424 -26.18 8.91 49.23
N ILE A 425 -25.05 9.24 48.61
CA ILE A 425 -24.32 10.50 48.85
C ILE A 425 -24.61 11.55 47.77
N GLY A 426 -24.73 11.16 46.50
CA GLY A 426 -25.10 12.06 45.40
C GLY A 426 -24.02 13.09 45.01
N TRP A 427 -22.80 12.65 44.69
CA TRP A 427 -21.73 13.55 44.23
C TRP A 427 -21.87 13.95 42.76
N GLY A 428 -22.70 13.26 41.98
CA GLY A 428 -22.93 13.59 40.59
C GLY A 428 -23.34 15.05 40.39
N ALA A 429 -22.79 15.67 39.35
CA ALA A 429 -23.17 17.01 38.91
C ALA A 429 -24.68 17.04 38.58
N LYS A 430 -25.38 18.09 39.00
CA LYS A 430 -26.82 18.23 38.78
C LYS A 430 -27.14 19.46 37.94
N ASP A 431 -27.04 20.66 38.52
CA ASP A 431 -27.25 21.90 37.78
C ASP A 431 -25.90 22.37 37.22
N VAL A 432 -25.75 22.31 35.89
CA VAL A 432 -24.50 22.60 35.20
C VAL A 432 -24.71 23.70 34.16
N VAL A 433 -23.89 24.75 34.22
CA VAL A 433 -23.80 25.74 33.15
C VAL A 433 -22.73 25.27 32.17
N VAL A 434 -23.09 25.09 30.90
CA VAL A 434 -22.15 24.77 29.82
C VAL A 434 -21.86 26.04 29.04
N GLU A 435 -20.59 26.31 28.81
CA GLU A 435 -20.11 27.43 28.01
C GLU A 435 -19.10 26.93 26.97
N TYR A 436 -18.99 27.62 25.84
CA TYR A 436 -18.04 27.29 24.78
C TYR A 436 -17.28 28.53 24.30
N SER A 437 -16.10 28.30 23.73
CA SER A 437 -15.19 29.37 23.32
C SER A 437 -14.25 28.95 22.17
N LEU A 438 -13.81 29.93 21.38
CA LEU A 438 -12.76 29.76 20.37
C LEU A 438 -11.35 29.99 20.94
N ASP A 439 -11.21 30.89 21.91
CA ASP A 439 -9.94 31.41 22.42
C ASP A 439 -9.64 31.00 23.87
N GLY A 440 -10.63 30.43 24.58
CA GLY A 440 -10.53 30.08 26.00
C GLY A 440 -10.66 31.27 26.95
N ALA A 441 -10.88 32.48 26.43
CA ALA A 441 -10.98 33.73 27.20
C ALA A 441 -12.40 34.31 27.13
N THR A 442 -13.00 34.31 25.95
CA THR A 442 -14.35 34.82 25.68
C THR A 442 -15.31 33.64 25.61
N TRP A 443 -16.27 33.58 26.54
CA TRP A 443 -17.16 32.43 26.71
C TRP A 443 -18.59 32.78 26.32
N THR A 444 -19.21 31.90 25.54
CA THR A 444 -20.63 31.95 25.20
C THR A 444 -21.37 30.86 25.97
N LYS A 445 -22.41 31.23 26.70
CA LYS A 445 -23.25 30.28 27.42
C LYS A 445 -24.10 29.48 26.43
N LEU A 446 -24.12 28.16 26.58
CA LEU A 446 -25.02 27.27 25.85
C LEU A 446 -26.39 27.28 26.54
N GLU A 447 -27.44 27.54 25.77
CA GLU A 447 -28.81 27.55 26.27
C GLU A 447 -29.45 26.16 26.22
N ASN A 448 -30.54 25.95 26.96
CA ASN A 448 -31.30 24.70 27.00
C ASN A 448 -30.52 23.45 27.46
N VAL A 449 -29.42 23.63 28.21
CA VAL A 449 -28.69 22.52 28.83
C VAL A 449 -29.63 21.77 29.80
N PRO A 450 -29.86 20.46 29.62
CA PRO A 450 -30.67 19.69 30.54
C PRO A 450 -29.96 19.54 31.89
N GLN A 451 -30.73 19.39 32.96
CA GLN A 451 -30.17 18.96 34.25
C GLN A 451 -29.52 17.59 34.08
N PHE A 452 -28.32 17.42 34.63
CA PHE A 452 -27.59 16.17 34.49
C PHE A 452 -28.22 15.08 35.37
N SER A 453 -28.57 13.96 34.73
CA SER A 453 -29.16 12.79 35.39
C SER A 453 -28.20 12.19 36.42
N LYS A 454 -28.74 11.74 37.56
CA LYS A 454 -27.97 11.03 38.58
C LYS A 454 -27.48 9.68 38.04
N ALA A 455 -26.23 9.29 38.30
CA ALA A 455 -25.73 7.97 37.92
C ALA A 455 -26.35 6.85 38.78
N THR A 456 -26.31 5.60 38.29
CA THR A 456 -26.94 4.47 38.97
C THR A 456 -26.12 3.93 40.14
N GLY A 457 -24.81 4.18 40.16
CA GLY A 457 -23.87 3.59 41.13
C GLY A 457 -23.58 2.12 40.85
N THR A 458 -23.73 1.66 39.61
CA THR A 458 -23.57 0.25 39.20
C THR A 458 -22.60 0.12 38.02
N ALA A 459 -21.95 -1.04 37.87
CA ALA A 459 -21.00 -1.27 36.77
C ALA A 459 -21.63 -1.28 35.36
N ALA A 460 -22.96 -1.42 35.25
CA ALA A 460 -23.69 -1.37 33.98
C ALA A 460 -24.13 0.05 33.57
N TYR A 461 -23.48 1.09 34.09
CA TYR A 461 -23.91 2.49 33.90
C TYR A 461 -23.44 3.06 32.55
N THR A 462 -24.38 3.41 31.69
CA THR A 462 -24.12 4.12 30.42
C THR A 462 -24.41 5.62 30.53
N ALA A 463 -23.99 6.41 29.54
CA ALA A 463 -24.33 7.82 29.47
C ALA A 463 -25.85 8.00 29.55
N ASN A 464 -26.29 8.83 30.49
CA ASN A 464 -27.71 9.07 30.75
C ASN A 464 -28.09 10.55 30.63
N THR A 465 -27.15 11.37 30.16
CA THR A 465 -27.37 12.77 29.80
C THR A 465 -26.68 13.05 28.48
N THR A 466 -27.41 13.68 27.56
CA THR A 466 -26.88 14.21 26.31
C THR A 466 -27.15 15.71 26.28
N VAL A 467 -26.17 16.50 25.89
CA VAL A 467 -26.27 17.95 25.71
C VAL A 467 -26.07 18.27 24.23
N ASP A 468 -27.06 18.87 23.60
CA ASP A 468 -26.99 19.33 22.21
C ASP A 468 -26.26 20.69 22.14
N PHE A 469 -25.31 20.82 21.21
CA PHE A 469 -24.58 22.06 20.97
C PHE A 469 -25.18 22.91 19.85
N ASP A 470 -26.19 22.41 19.14
CA ASP A 470 -26.85 23.11 18.03
C ASP A 470 -25.85 23.65 16.99
N GLY A 471 -24.77 22.88 16.74
CA GLY A 471 -23.73 23.26 15.80
C GLY A 471 -22.78 24.37 16.29
N ALA A 472 -22.68 24.62 17.60
CA ALA A 472 -21.77 25.63 18.15
C ALA A 472 -20.31 25.39 17.71
N VAL A 473 -19.65 26.44 17.23
CA VAL A 473 -18.25 26.38 16.79
C VAL A 473 -17.32 26.73 17.94
N ALA A 474 -16.49 25.79 18.37
CA ALA A 474 -15.67 25.94 19.56
C ALA A 474 -14.37 25.14 19.51
N LYS A 475 -13.36 25.63 20.24
CA LYS A 475 -12.14 24.90 20.61
C LYS A 475 -12.10 24.53 22.08
N TYR A 476 -12.92 25.20 22.89
CA TYR A 476 -13.00 25.01 24.33
C TYR A 476 -14.45 24.86 24.79
N VAL A 477 -14.67 23.99 25.77
CA VAL A 477 -15.95 23.86 26.48
C VAL A 477 -15.68 23.89 27.98
N ARG A 478 -16.50 24.62 28.76
CA ARG A 478 -16.43 24.68 30.22
C ARG A 478 -17.76 24.27 30.82
N LEU A 479 -17.72 23.35 31.78
CA LEU A 479 -18.84 22.96 32.61
C LEU A 479 -18.63 23.57 33.99
N THR A 480 -19.54 24.44 34.42
CA THR A 480 -19.58 24.99 35.77
C THR A 480 -20.72 24.35 36.54
N VAL A 481 -20.39 23.44 37.44
CA VAL A 481 -21.33 22.71 38.29
C VAL A 481 -21.74 23.60 39.45
N SER A 482 -23.02 23.94 39.52
CA SER A 482 -23.61 24.81 40.55
C SER A 482 -24.20 24.00 41.72
N SER A 483 -24.65 22.77 41.48
CA SER A 483 -25.23 21.88 42.49
C SER A 483 -24.94 20.41 42.20
N ASN A 484 -25.10 19.54 43.21
CA ASN A 484 -25.02 18.09 43.10
C ASN A 484 -26.31 17.41 43.63
N TRP A 485 -26.41 16.09 43.50
CA TRP A 485 -27.58 15.32 43.91
C TRP A 485 -27.71 15.08 45.42
N GLY A 486 -26.63 15.29 46.17
CA GLY A 486 -26.52 14.95 47.59
C GLY A 486 -26.97 16.03 48.56
N GLY A 487 -26.73 17.30 48.24
CA GLY A 487 -27.07 18.46 49.07
C GLY A 487 -26.33 18.58 50.42
N ILE A 488 -25.57 17.56 50.83
CA ILE A 488 -24.87 17.47 52.13
C ILE A 488 -23.35 17.64 51.97
N SER A 489 -22.77 17.22 50.83
CA SER A 489 -21.34 17.41 50.52
C SER A 489 -21.17 18.52 49.47
N PRO A 490 -20.18 19.41 49.61
CA PRO A 490 -19.87 20.44 48.60
C PRO A 490 -19.01 19.91 47.44
N GLN A 491 -18.73 18.60 47.38
CA GLN A 491 -17.95 17.99 46.31
C GLN A 491 -18.86 17.60 45.15
N THR A 492 -18.31 17.64 43.94
CA THR A 492 -18.94 17.07 42.74
C THR A 492 -17.93 16.33 41.88
N GLY A 493 -18.41 15.44 41.02
CA GLY A 493 -17.57 14.68 40.10
C GLY A 493 -18.29 14.28 38.80
N LEU A 494 -17.49 13.83 37.84
CA LEU A 494 -17.92 13.25 36.57
C LEU A 494 -17.07 12.01 36.30
N SER A 495 -17.65 11.01 35.66
CA SER A 495 -16.97 9.79 35.26
C SER A 495 -16.30 9.95 33.90
N GLU A 496 -17.08 10.26 32.86
CA GLU A 496 -16.60 10.41 31.49
C GLU A 496 -17.46 11.45 30.75
N VAL A 497 -16.86 12.16 29.81
CA VAL A 497 -17.53 13.08 28.90
C VAL A 497 -17.02 12.83 27.49
N ARG A 498 -17.94 12.62 26.55
CA ARG A 498 -17.61 12.42 25.13
C ARG A 498 -18.22 13.52 24.28
N PHE A 499 -17.38 14.32 23.64
CA PHE A 499 -17.81 15.34 22.69
C PHE A 499 -17.88 14.76 21.28
N PHE A 500 -18.91 15.14 20.53
CA PHE A 500 -19.09 14.77 19.13
C PHE A 500 -19.11 16.03 18.26
N TYR A 501 -18.62 15.92 17.04
CA TYR A 501 -18.60 17.02 16.07
C TYR A 501 -19.25 16.61 14.74
N VAL A 502 -19.84 17.58 14.05
CA VAL A 502 -20.25 17.45 12.65
C VAL A 502 -19.01 17.61 11.78
N PRO A 503 -18.66 16.64 10.93
CA PRO A 503 -17.47 16.70 10.08
C PRO A 503 -17.71 17.67 8.91
N VAL A 504 -17.42 18.95 9.14
CA VAL A 504 -17.56 20.04 8.17
C VAL A 504 -16.31 20.27 7.32
N LEU A 505 -15.19 19.64 7.69
CA LEU A 505 -13.93 19.69 6.95
C LEU A 505 -13.84 18.54 5.92
N PRO A 506 -13.10 18.76 4.82
CA PRO A 506 -12.82 17.70 3.86
C PRO A 506 -11.85 16.69 4.50
N ARG A 507 -12.07 15.40 4.26
CA ARG A 507 -11.29 14.30 4.87
C ARG A 507 -11.06 13.16 3.89
N GLU A 508 -10.21 12.20 4.26
CA GLU A 508 -9.94 10.99 3.46
C GLU A 508 -9.57 11.28 2.00
N PRO A 509 -8.48 12.05 1.75
CA PRO A 509 -8.05 12.35 0.38
C PRO A 509 -7.64 11.08 -0.36
N GLN A 510 -7.90 11.04 -1.66
CA GLN A 510 -7.35 10.10 -2.62
C GLN A 510 -6.71 10.91 -3.77
N PRO A 511 -5.44 10.69 -4.12
CA PRO A 511 -4.49 9.82 -3.44
C PRO A 511 -4.36 10.15 -1.96
N ALA A 512 -4.03 9.12 -1.16
CA ALA A 512 -3.78 9.31 0.27
C ALA A 512 -2.70 10.37 0.50
N ASP A 513 -2.77 11.07 1.63
CA ASP A 513 -1.75 12.05 1.98
C ASP A 513 -0.35 11.39 2.02
N ALA A 514 0.61 12.04 1.36
CA ALA A 514 1.95 11.55 1.07
C ALA A 514 2.05 10.28 0.20
N ALA A 515 1.01 9.95 -0.58
CA ALA A 515 1.09 8.87 -1.57
C ALA A 515 2.21 9.12 -2.60
N THR A 516 2.86 8.05 -3.04
CA THR A 516 3.91 8.08 -4.08
C THR A 516 3.50 7.22 -5.27
N GLY A 517 4.14 7.42 -6.42
CA GLY A 517 3.84 6.64 -7.62
C GLY A 517 2.44 6.92 -8.19
N VAL A 518 1.89 8.10 -7.91
CA VAL A 518 0.54 8.48 -8.37
C VAL A 518 0.55 8.73 -9.87
N ASP A 519 -0.37 8.11 -10.60
CA ASP A 519 -0.49 8.35 -12.05
C ASP A 519 -0.81 9.82 -12.35
N VAL A 520 -0.20 10.38 -13.39
CA VAL A 520 -0.33 11.81 -13.74
C VAL A 520 -1.73 12.20 -14.23
N ASP A 521 -2.61 11.24 -14.50
CA ASP A 521 -4.01 11.46 -14.87
C ASP A 521 -4.98 11.18 -13.70
N THR A 522 -4.44 10.90 -12.50
CA THR A 522 -5.25 10.57 -11.31
C THR A 522 -6.18 11.73 -10.91
N ALA A 523 -7.46 11.42 -10.75
CA ALA A 523 -8.43 12.32 -10.12
C ALA A 523 -8.19 12.40 -8.60
N LEU A 524 -8.13 13.61 -8.06
CA LEU A 524 -8.09 13.87 -6.63
C LEU A 524 -9.51 13.78 -6.08
N THR A 525 -9.80 12.85 -5.17
CA THR A 525 -11.12 12.73 -4.53
C THR A 525 -11.00 12.87 -3.02
N TRP A 526 -12.08 13.22 -2.36
CA TRP A 526 -12.13 13.33 -0.90
C TRP A 526 -13.53 13.02 -0.39
N ARG A 527 -13.66 12.88 0.92
CA ARG A 527 -14.94 12.86 1.61
C ARG A 527 -15.31 14.28 2.02
N ALA A 528 -16.37 14.79 1.40
CA ALA A 528 -16.85 16.14 1.64
C ALA A 528 -17.26 16.40 3.09
N GLY A 529 -17.13 17.67 3.49
CA GLY A 529 -17.78 18.20 4.68
C GLY A 529 -19.31 18.07 4.58
N ARG A 530 -19.98 17.69 5.66
CA ARG A 530 -21.44 17.43 5.68
C ARG A 530 -22.32 18.59 5.23
N GLU A 531 -21.83 19.80 5.42
CA GLU A 531 -22.58 21.04 5.14
C GLU A 531 -21.99 21.79 3.96
N ALA A 532 -21.05 21.20 3.22
CA ALA A 532 -20.51 21.81 2.02
C ALA A 532 -21.62 22.00 0.98
N ALA A 533 -21.65 23.14 0.30
CA ALA A 533 -22.47 23.36 -0.89
C ALA A 533 -21.61 23.42 -2.17
N SER A 534 -20.32 23.67 -2.00
CA SER A 534 -19.31 23.70 -3.06
C SER A 534 -17.92 23.50 -2.46
N HIS A 535 -16.96 23.20 -3.32
CA HIS A 535 -15.57 22.94 -2.95
C HIS A 535 -14.65 23.94 -3.67
N LYS A 536 -13.72 24.57 -2.95
CA LYS A 536 -12.60 25.29 -3.55
C LYS A 536 -11.33 24.46 -3.40
N VAL A 537 -10.82 23.96 -4.51
CA VAL A 537 -9.60 23.13 -4.56
C VAL A 537 -8.43 24.01 -4.95
N TYR A 538 -7.45 24.12 -4.06
CA TYR A 538 -6.16 24.77 -4.32
C TYR A 538 -5.14 23.69 -4.65
N PHE A 539 -4.40 23.83 -5.74
CA PHE A 539 -3.49 22.81 -6.23
C PHE A 539 -2.21 23.45 -6.80
N GLY A 540 -1.04 22.87 -6.51
CA GLY A 540 0.22 23.32 -7.09
C GLY A 540 1.45 22.65 -6.48
N THR A 541 2.64 23.06 -6.93
CA THR A 541 3.94 22.55 -6.46
C THR A 541 4.54 23.38 -5.32
N ASP A 542 3.97 24.56 -5.03
CA ASP A 542 4.36 25.40 -3.89
C ASP A 542 3.43 25.13 -2.70
N LYS A 543 3.97 24.42 -1.70
CA LYS A 543 3.25 24.10 -0.46
C LYS A 543 2.73 25.35 0.26
N GLN A 544 3.51 26.42 0.30
CA GLN A 544 3.15 27.63 1.03
C GLN A 544 2.03 28.37 0.29
N ALA A 545 2.10 28.48 -1.03
CA ALA A 545 1.02 29.07 -1.83
C ALA A 545 -0.31 28.31 -1.67
N VAL A 546 -0.25 26.97 -1.61
CA VAL A 546 -1.43 26.13 -1.32
C VAL A 546 -1.92 26.37 0.11
N ALA A 547 -1.02 26.39 1.10
CA ALA A 547 -1.37 26.65 2.50
C ALA A 547 -2.06 28.01 2.69
N ASP A 548 -1.54 29.05 2.04
CA ASP A 548 -2.07 30.42 2.13
C ASP A 548 -3.31 30.64 1.26
N GLY A 549 -3.66 29.69 0.38
CA GLY A 549 -4.78 29.83 -0.55
C GLY A 549 -4.51 30.85 -1.67
N THR A 550 -3.25 31.04 -2.05
CA THR A 550 -2.82 31.91 -3.15
C THR A 550 -2.45 31.14 -4.42
N ALA A 551 -2.36 29.81 -4.33
CA ALA A 551 -2.23 28.92 -5.49
C ALA A 551 -3.46 28.97 -6.41
N THR A 552 -3.31 28.42 -7.63
CA THR A 552 -4.43 28.28 -8.58
C THR A 552 -5.59 27.54 -7.91
N VAL A 553 -6.77 28.15 -7.98
CA VAL A 553 -8.00 27.63 -7.36
C VAL A 553 -9.00 27.19 -8.42
N LYS A 554 -9.61 26.02 -8.20
CA LYS A 554 -10.76 25.53 -8.96
C LYS A 554 -11.97 25.45 -8.02
N THR A 555 -13.09 26.04 -8.43
CA THR A 555 -14.37 25.88 -7.74
C THR A 555 -15.18 24.77 -8.39
N ILE A 556 -15.69 23.84 -7.58
CA ILE A 556 -16.39 22.62 -7.98
C ILE A 556 -17.72 22.53 -7.19
N THR A 557 -18.78 22.03 -7.81
CA THR A 557 -20.10 21.86 -7.19
C THR A 557 -20.20 20.57 -6.37
N ILE A 558 -21.10 20.52 -5.38
CA ILE A 558 -21.22 19.42 -4.39
C ILE A 558 -21.37 18.01 -4.98
N SER A 559 -21.97 17.87 -6.19
CA SER A 559 -22.18 16.57 -6.83
C SER A 559 -20.88 15.87 -7.24
N GLN A 560 -19.72 16.52 -7.07
CA GLN A 560 -18.41 15.98 -7.40
C GLN A 560 -17.41 16.34 -6.29
N SER A 561 -17.21 15.45 -5.31
CA SER A 561 -16.04 15.50 -4.40
C SER A 561 -14.79 14.95 -5.10
N SER A 562 -14.53 15.47 -6.30
CA SER A 562 -13.47 15.03 -7.20
C SER A 562 -12.94 16.20 -8.04
N PHE A 563 -11.64 16.22 -8.30
CA PHE A 563 -10.93 17.17 -9.12
C PHE A 563 -9.80 16.47 -9.88
N THR A 564 -9.85 16.47 -11.21
CA THR A 564 -8.72 16.03 -12.04
C THR A 564 -7.86 17.24 -12.41
N PRO A 565 -6.61 17.35 -11.94
CA PRO A 565 -5.73 18.44 -12.32
C PRO A 565 -5.28 18.28 -13.77
N ASP A 566 -5.34 19.36 -14.54
CA ASP A 566 -4.78 19.36 -15.90
C ASP A 566 -3.23 19.43 -15.82
N ASN A 567 -2.55 18.66 -16.66
CA ASN A 567 -1.10 18.77 -16.90
C ASN A 567 -0.22 18.49 -15.67
N MET A 568 -0.53 17.48 -14.86
CA MET A 568 0.48 16.98 -13.91
C MET A 568 1.70 16.48 -14.67
N VAL A 569 2.87 16.52 -14.04
CA VAL A 569 4.13 16.11 -14.66
C VAL A 569 4.72 14.92 -13.90
N PHE A 570 5.46 14.08 -14.60
CA PHE A 570 6.09 12.90 -14.00
C PHE A 570 7.14 13.27 -12.94
N GLY A 571 7.29 12.40 -11.93
CA GLY A 571 8.34 12.50 -10.90
C GLY A 571 8.28 13.77 -10.07
N ASN A 572 7.08 14.28 -9.78
CA ASN A 572 6.89 15.58 -9.14
C ASN A 572 6.02 15.51 -7.90
N ILE A 573 6.24 16.44 -6.97
CA ILE A 573 5.49 16.58 -5.72
C ILE A 573 4.44 17.66 -5.88
N TYR A 574 3.20 17.33 -5.57
CA TYR A 574 2.06 18.24 -5.58
C TYR A 574 1.47 18.38 -4.19
N TYR A 575 1.01 19.60 -3.91
CA TYR A 575 0.28 19.97 -2.72
C TYR A 575 -1.11 20.42 -3.11
N TRP A 576 -2.08 20.07 -2.28
CA TRP A 576 -3.45 20.52 -2.48
C TRP A 576 -4.21 20.63 -1.17
N LYS A 577 -5.24 21.46 -1.16
CA LYS A 577 -6.20 21.54 -0.07
C LYS A 577 -7.58 21.82 -0.62
N VAL A 578 -8.59 21.45 0.15
CA VAL A 578 -9.98 21.77 -0.14
C VAL A 578 -10.50 22.73 0.93
N VAL A 579 -11.22 23.76 0.48
CA VAL A 579 -12.05 24.60 1.34
C VAL A 579 -13.50 24.27 1.04
N GLU A 580 -14.21 23.80 2.06
CA GLU A 580 -15.64 23.50 1.99
C GLU A 580 -16.43 24.79 2.17
N ALA A 581 -17.26 25.13 1.21
CA ALA A 581 -17.95 26.42 1.17
C ALA A 581 -19.47 26.26 1.12
N ASN A 582 -20.18 26.97 2.01
CA ASN A 582 -21.62 27.09 2.03
C ASN A 582 -22.06 28.45 2.59
N ALA A 583 -22.43 29.36 1.70
CA ALA A 583 -22.83 30.72 2.06
C ALA A 583 -24.15 30.83 2.85
N ALA A 584 -24.92 29.74 2.97
CA ALA A 584 -26.15 29.70 3.78
C ALA A 584 -25.88 29.44 5.26
N GLU A 585 -24.69 28.94 5.62
CA GLU A 585 -24.29 28.65 7.00
C GLU A 585 -23.65 29.86 7.69
N SER A 586 -23.69 29.87 9.03
CA SER A 586 -23.09 30.93 9.85
C SER A 586 -21.56 30.99 9.72
N THR A 587 -20.93 29.83 9.53
CA THR A 587 -19.52 29.71 9.13
C THR A 587 -19.47 29.32 7.66
N PRO A 588 -19.25 30.28 6.74
CA PRO A 588 -19.44 30.03 5.31
C PRO A 588 -18.33 29.21 4.66
N GLU A 589 -17.16 29.09 5.30
CA GLU A 589 -16.01 28.37 4.76
C GLU A 589 -15.26 27.60 5.84
N TRP A 590 -14.93 26.34 5.54
CA TRP A 590 -14.12 25.45 6.38
C TRP A 590 -12.87 25.02 5.61
N THR A 591 -11.71 25.51 6.06
CA THR A 591 -10.43 25.24 5.39
C THR A 591 -9.83 23.93 5.87
N GLY A 592 -9.70 22.95 4.97
CA GLY A 592 -9.03 21.68 5.22
C GLY A 592 -7.51 21.78 5.33
N SER A 593 -6.91 20.67 5.75
CA SER A 593 -5.45 20.49 5.78
C SER A 593 -4.84 20.53 4.38
N VAL A 594 -3.54 20.81 4.30
CA VAL A 594 -2.76 20.65 3.06
C VAL A 594 -2.32 19.19 2.96
N TRP A 595 -2.75 18.52 1.91
CA TRP A 595 -2.33 17.18 1.53
C TRP A 595 -1.24 17.23 0.46
N THR A 596 -0.45 16.16 0.36
CA THR A 596 0.64 16.03 -0.61
C THR A 596 0.60 14.68 -1.30
N PHE A 597 1.10 14.61 -2.53
CA PHE A 597 1.41 13.34 -3.18
C PHE A 597 2.54 13.53 -4.18
N THR A 598 3.12 12.41 -4.63
CA THR A 598 4.22 12.37 -5.58
C THR A 598 3.80 11.54 -6.79
N THR A 599 3.88 12.13 -7.98
CA THR A 599 3.54 11.45 -9.22
C THR A 599 4.56 10.37 -9.57
N ALA A 600 4.13 9.34 -10.30
CA ALA A 600 4.99 8.32 -10.86
C ALA A 600 6.09 8.96 -11.72
N GLU A 601 7.29 8.40 -11.71
CA GLU A 601 8.38 8.86 -12.58
C GLU A 601 8.16 8.50 -14.05
N TYR A 602 7.35 7.47 -14.32
CA TYR A 602 7.07 6.99 -15.67
C TYR A 602 5.61 6.56 -15.80
N GLY A 603 5.00 6.93 -16.92
CA GLY A 603 3.73 6.37 -17.41
C GLY A 603 3.99 5.33 -18.50
N ALA A 604 3.07 4.37 -18.64
CA ALA A 604 3.19 3.28 -19.61
C ALA A 604 3.01 3.78 -21.06
N ILE A 605 3.84 3.23 -21.94
CA ILE A 605 3.63 3.20 -23.40
C ILE A 605 3.17 1.78 -23.79
N GLU A 606 3.77 0.77 -23.17
CA GLU A 606 3.43 -0.64 -23.31
C GLU A 606 3.78 -1.34 -22.00
N ASP A 607 2.79 -2.00 -21.41
CA ASP A 607 2.91 -2.83 -20.21
C ASP A 607 2.69 -4.32 -20.50
N PHE A 608 2.40 -4.68 -21.76
CA PHE A 608 2.14 -6.04 -22.23
C PHE A 608 0.93 -6.74 -21.63
N GLU A 609 0.12 -6.07 -20.81
CA GLU A 609 -0.99 -6.68 -20.07
C GLU A 609 -2.25 -6.94 -20.90
N SER A 610 -2.36 -6.30 -22.07
CA SER A 610 -3.55 -6.36 -22.93
C SER A 610 -3.62 -7.59 -23.85
N TYR A 611 -2.52 -8.32 -24.00
CA TYR A 611 -2.45 -9.47 -24.93
C TYR A 611 -2.97 -10.76 -24.29
N ASN A 612 -3.60 -11.62 -25.08
CA ASN A 612 -4.09 -12.93 -24.63
C ASN A 612 -3.73 -14.04 -25.64
N ASP A 613 -4.16 -15.28 -25.34
CA ASP A 613 -3.82 -16.46 -26.14
C ASP A 613 -4.85 -16.75 -27.26
N ASP A 614 -5.74 -15.81 -27.58
CA ASP A 614 -6.77 -15.97 -28.61
C ASP A 614 -6.23 -15.60 -30.00
N MET A 615 -5.81 -16.64 -30.72
CA MET A 615 -5.32 -16.51 -32.10
C MET A 615 -6.41 -16.12 -33.10
N ASP A 616 -7.65 -16.59 -32.88
CA ASP A 616 -8.75 -16.37 -33.82
C ASP A 616 -9.28 -14.93 -33.73
N ALA A 617 -9.23 -14.33 -32.53
CA ALA A 617 -9.53 -12.92 -32.31
C ALA A 617 -8.40 -11.97 -32.75
N GLY A 618 -7.20 -12.48 -33.05
CA GLY A 618 -6.05 -11.67 -33.45
C GLY A 618 -5.49 -10.79 -32.33
N THR A 619 -5.68 -11.20 -31.07
CA THR A 619 -5.29 -10.46 -29.86
C THR A 619 -3.97 -10.96 -29.26
N THR A 620 -3.23 -11.79 -30.00
CA THR A 620 -1.91 -12.27 -29.58
C THR A 620 -0.84 -11.20 -29.75
N ILE A 621 0.25 -11.33 -28.98
CA ILE A 621 1.28 -10.31 -28.89
C ILE A 621 1.96 -9.98 -30.23
N TRP A 622 2.21 -10.97 -31.11
CA TRP A 622 2.84 -10.74 -32.42
C TRP A 622 1.91 -10.07 -33.45
N ASN A 623 0.58 -10.04 -33.21
CA ASN A 623 -0.33 -9.25 -34.05
C ASN A 623 -0.08 -7.75 -33.91
N THR A 624 0.48 -7.32 -32.77
CA THR A 624 0.80 -5.91 -32.49
C THR A 624 2.30 -5.64 -32.63
N TRP A 625 3.13 -6.56 -32.13
CA TRP A 625 4.59 -6.50 -32.21
C TRP A 625 5.10 -7.39 -33.35
N ILE A 626 5.21 -6.79 -34.55
CA ILE A 626 5.61 -7.49 -35.77
C ILE A 626 7.07 -7.92 -35.65
N ASP A 627 7.32 -9.20 -35.92
CA ASP A 627 8.62 -9.85 -35.81
C ASP A 627 9.06 -10.49 -37.14
N GLY A 628 10.27 -11.06 -37.15
CA GLY A 628 10.89 -11.70 -38.30
C GLY A 628 10.23 -13.01 -38.72
N VAL A 629 9.47 -13.67 -37.85
CA VAL A 629 8.62 -14.81 -38.23
C VAL A 629 7.43 -14.32 -39.07
N THR A 630 6.83 -13.19 -38.68
CA THR A 630 5.66 -12.61 -39.33
C THR A 630 6.00 -11.97 -40.68
N ASP A 631 7.06 -11.15 -40.74
CA ASP A 631 7.40 -10.35 -41.93
C ASP A 631 8.60 -10.87 -42.74
N GLN A 632 9.31 -11.88 -42.22
CA GLN A 632 10.53 -12.45 -42.82
C GLN A 632 11.70 -11.45 -42.98
N ALA A 633 11.67 -10.33 -42.25
CA ALA A 633 12.66 -9.25 -42.38
C ALA A 633 13.88 -9.39 -41.46
N SER A 634 13.83 -10.28 -40.45
CA SER A 634 14.92 -10.46 -39.48
C SER A 634 14.88 -11.83 -38.79
N GLY A 635 15.81 -12.10 -37.87
CA GLY A 635 15.83 -13.33 -37.06
C GLY A 635 15.00 -13.31 -35.78
N SER A 636 14.13 -12.31 -35.58
CA SER A 636 13.32 -12.18 -34.36
C SER A 636 12.09 -13.07 -34.33
N GLN A 637 11.72 -13.50 -33.13
CA GLN A 637 10.39 -14.03 -32.82
C GLN A 637 9.85 -13.38 -31.54
N VAL A 638 8.64 -12.83 -31.61
CA VAL A 638 7.91 -12.29 -30.46
C VAL A 638 6.88 -13.30 -29.99
N GLY A 639 6.90 -13.60 -28.70
CA GLY A 639 6.04 -14.61 -28.12
C GLY A 639 6.58 -16.04 -28.32
N TYR A 640 6.11 -16.95 -27.48
CA TYR A 640 6.41 -18.37 -27.61
C TYR A 640 5.64 -19.01 -28.78
N THR A 641 6.10 -20.17 -29.23
CA THR A 641 5.43 -20.93 -30.30
C THR A 641 4.12 -21.57 -29.84
N ASN A 642 3.95 -21.77 -28.53
CA ASN A 642 2.75 -22.35 -27.93
C ASN A 642 2.25 -21.45 -26.81
N ALA A 643 0.94 -21.43 -26.58
CA ALA A 643 0.32 -20.71 -25.48
C ALA A 643 0.82 -21.23 -24.10
N PRO A 644 0.97 -20.35 -23.08
CA PRO A 644 0.77 -18.91 -23.16
C PRO A 644 1.85 -18.24 -24.01
N PHE A 645 1.44 -17.36 -24.91
CA PHE A 645 2.36 -16.78 -25.90
C PHE A 645 3.25 -15.70 -25.28
N ALA A 646 2.70 -14.88 -24.39
CA ALA A 646 3.47 -13.99 -23.53
C ALA A 646 4.04 -14.77 -22.33
N GLU A 647 5.14 -14.27 -21.77
CA GLU A 647 5.82 -14.87 -20.63
C GLU A 647 5.13 -14.48 -19.32
N ARG A 648 4.78 -15.44 -18.45
CA ARG A 648 3.99 -15.19 -17.23
C ARG A 648 4.76 -15.42 -15.92
N ALA A 649 5.93 -16.03 -15.99
CA ALA A 649 6.79 -16.30 -14.82
C ALA A 649 7.96 -15.30 -14.72
N ILE A 650 8.49 -14.85 -15.85
CA ILE A 650 9.54 -13.85 -15.91
C ILE A 650 8.90 -12.50 -16.25
N VAL A 651 8.46 -11.78 -15.22
CA VAL A 651 7.67 -10.55 -15.34
C VAL A 651 8.34 -9.46 -14.49
N HIS A 652 8.37 -8.21 -14.97
CA HIS A 652 8.86 -7.06 -14.21
C HIS A 652 7.71 -6.44 -13.43
N GLY A 653 6.58 -6.17 -14.10
CA GLY A 653 5.35 -5.62 -13.54
C GLY A 653 4.13 -6.27 -14.17
N GLY A 654 2.98 -6.26 -13.48
CA GLY A 654 1.76 -6.86 -14.03
C GLY A 654 1.74 -8.39 -14.01
N LYS A 655 1.14 -9.01 -15.04
CA LYS A 655 0.89 -10.45 -15.19
C LYS A 655 1.78 -11.09 -16.24
N GLN A 656 2.35 -10.33 -17.18
CA GLN A 656 3.12 -10.91 -18.27
C GLN A 656 4.16 -9.95 -18.87
N SER A 657 5.17 -10.51 -19.55
CA SER A 657 6.17 -9.76 -20.31
C SER A 657 6.29 -10.30 -21.73
N MET A 658 6.96 -9.55 -22.62
CA MET A 658 7.25 -9.97 -23.98
C MET A 658 8.55 -10.78 -24.05
N PRO A 659 8.51 -12.09 -24.37
CA PRO A 659 9.71 -12.80 -24.79
C PRO A 659 10.05 -12.42 -26.24
N LEU A 660 11.28 -11.95 -26.45
CA LEU A 660 11.87 -11.69 -27.76
C LEU A 660 13.03 -12.65 -27.98
N LEU A 661 12.81 -13.65 -28.82
CA LEU A 661 13.84 -14.57 -29.28
C LEU A 661 14.60 -13.92 -30.44
N TYR A 662 15.91 -14.14 -30.49
CA TYR A 662 16.77 -13.65 -31.57
C TYR A 662 17.61 -14.78 -32.16
N ASP A 663 17.72 -14.85 -33.49
CA ASP A 663 18.67 -15.72 -34.23
C ASP A 663 19.49 -14.89 -35.22
N ASN A 664 20.66 -14.43 -34.77
CA ASN A 664 21.58 -13.66 -35.59
C ASN A 664 22.65 -14.53 -36.28
N SER A 665 22.47 -15.86 -36.26
CA SER A 665 23.37 -16.79 -36.96
C SER A 665 23.12 -16.85 -38.47
N LYS A 666 21.99 -16.29 -38.93
CA LYS A 666 21.56 -16.25 -40.33
C LYS A 666 21.39 -14.81 -40.79
N ALA A 667 21.56 -14.59 -42.10
CA ALA A 667 21.27 -13.30 -42.71
C ALA A 667 19.80 -12.90 -42.42
N PRO A 668 19.52 -11.64 -42.07
CA PRO A 668 20.39 -10.47 -42.19
C PRO A 668 21.29 -10.18 -40.96
N TYR A 669 21.48 -11.15 -40.05
CA TYR A 669 22.36 -11.08 -38.88
C TYR A 669 21.97 -10.03 -37.82
N TYR A 670 20.69 -9.69 -37.78
CA TYR A 670 20.05 -8.97 -36.68
C TYR A 670 18.62 -9.51 -36.50
N SER A 671 18.07 -9.28 -35.31
CA SER A 671 16.70 -9.63 -34.94
C SER A 671 16.03 -8.37 -34.42
N GLU A 672 14.89 -7.99 -35.00
CA GLU A 672 14.19 -6.74 -34.69
C GLU A 672 12.68 -6.98 -34.67
N THR A 673 12.00 -6.47 -33.65
CA THR A 673 10.54 -6.37 -33.63
C THR A 673 10.11 -4.92 -33.59
N HIS A 674 8.91 -4.63 -34.07
CA HIS A 674 8.36 -3.28 -34.04
C HIS A 674 6.86 -3.24 -33.79
N ARG A 675 6.42 -2.14 -33.19
CA ARG A 675 5.01 -1.77 -33.03
C ARG A 675 4.76 -0.43 -33.71
N THR A 676 3.59 -0.29 -34.33
CA THR A 676 3.13 0.98 -34.93
C THR A 676 1.95 1.56 -34.18
N PHE A 677 1.85 2.89 -34.15
CA PHE A 677 0.82 3.63 -33.42
C PHE A 677 -0.14 4.33 -34.38
N SER A 678 -1.44 4.09 -34.21
CA SER A 678 -2.51 4.74 -34.96
C SER A 678 -3.70 5.04 -34.03
N PRO A 679 -3.97 6.32 -33.69
CA PRO A 679 -3.25 7.52 -34.11
C PRO A 679 -1.80 7.56 -33.60
N VAL A 680 -0.98 8.43 -34.18
CA VAL A 680 0.40 8.67 -33.72
C VAL A 680 0.40 9.23 -32.29
N GLU A 681 1.38 8.85 -31.49
CA GLU A 681 1.44 9.20 -30.08
C GLU A 681 2.31 10.42 -29.82
N ASP A 682 1.95 11.19 -28.79
CA ASP A 682 2.79 12.22 -28.22
C ASP A 682 3.51 11.65 -26.99
N TRP A 683 4.83 11.46 -27.07
CA TRP A 683 5.66 10.96 -25.97
C TRP A 683 6.34 12.06 -25.16
N THR A 684 6.04 13.34 -25.44
CA THR A 684 6.55 14.52 -24.71
C THR A 684 5.56 15.09 -23.68
N GLY A 685 4.32 14.61 -23.69
CA GLY A 685 3.29 14.95 -22.70
C GLY A 685 3.76 14.74 -21.24
N ASN A 686 3.15 15.51 -20.33
CA ASN A 686 3.43 15.52 -18.88
C ASN A 686 4.93 15.77 -18.56
N ASP A 687 5.60 16.54 -19.42
CA ASP A 687 7.03 16.88 -19.32
C ASP A 687 7.94 15.64 -19.23
N ALA A 688 7.59 14.61 -20.02
CA ALA A 688 8.45 13.45 -20.18
C ALA A 688 9.79 13.87 -20.82
N GLN A 689 10.90 13.43 -20.21
CA GLN A 689 12.27 13.68 -20.65
C GLN A 689 13.04 12.40 -20.96
N MET A 690 12.57 11.27 -20.45
CA MET A 690 13.19 9.97 -20.59
C MET A 690 12.22 8.97 -21.20
N LEU A 691 12.72 8.12 -22.06
CA LEU A 691 12.12 6.81 -22.32
C LEU A 691 12.74 5.78 -21.36
N ARG A 692 11.95 4.79 -20.99
CA ARG A 692 12.35 3.65 -20.16
C ARG A 692 11.97 2.37 -20.87
N ILE A 693 12.84 1.38 -20.79
CA ILE A 693 12.54 -0.01 -21.10
C ILE A 693 13.09 -0.89 -19.98
N CYS A 694 12.25 -1.77 -19.45
CA CYS A 694 12.71 -2.82 -18.56
C CYS A 694 13.02 -4.05 -19.41
N PHE A 695 14.21 -4.63 -19.21
CA PHE A 695 14.62 -5.81 -19.94
C PHE A 695 15.35 -6.78 -19.04
N ARG A 696 15.26 -8.07 -19.37
CA ARG A 696 16.01 -9.13 -18.72
C ARG A 696 16.56 -10.07 -19.78
N GLY A 697 17.85 -10.38 -19.67
CA GLY A 697 18.52 -11.38 -20.49
C GLY A 697 18.49 -12.78 -19.87
N ASN A 698 19.38 -13.63 -20.35
CA ASN A 698 19.65 -14.95 -19.79
C ASN A 698 21.17 -15.17 -19.72
N ASP A 699 21.62 -16.13 -18.92
CA ASP A 699 23.04 -16.40 -18.80
C ASP A 699 23.68 -16.86 -20.13
N SER A 700 25.01 -16.95 -20.14
CA SER A 700 25.79 -17.30 -21.32
C SER A 700 25.60 -18.75 -21.82
N THR A 701 24.85 -19.59 -21.12
CA THR A 701 24.47 -20.92 -21.60
C THR A 701 23.27 -20.88 -22.54
N VAL A 702 22.46 -19.83 -22.44
CA VAL A 702 21.27 -19.60 -23.28
C VAL A 702 21.52 -18.49 -24.30
N ASN A 703 22.14 -17.39 -23.88
CA ASN A 703 22.32 -16.20 -24.71
C ASN A 703 23.75 -16.05 -25.22
N SER A 704 23.86 -15.77 -26.52
CA SER A 704 25.10 -15.29 -27.11
C SER A 704 25.23 -13.77 -26.94
N VAL A 705 26.42 -13.28 -26.61
CA VAL A 705 26.65 -11.83 -26.44
C VAL A 705 26.45 -11.10 -27.76
N VAL A 706 25.41 -10.27 -27.83
CA VAL A 706 25.09 -9.41 -28.97
C VAL A 706 24.46 -8.11 -28.45
N PRO A 707 24.76 -6.92 -29.02
CA PRO A 707 24.19 -5.66 -28.53
C PRO A 707 22.66 -5.60 -28.60
N LEU A 708 22.05 -5.00 -27.58
CA LEU A 708 20.63 -4.61 -27.55
C LEU A 708 20.49 -3.16 -28.04
N TYR A 709 19.49 -2.88 -28.86
CA TYR A 709 19.17 -1.51 -29.31
C TYR A 709 17.67 -1.26 -29.37
N MET A 710 17.32 0.03 -29.40
CA MET A 710 15.96 0.54 -29.62
C MET A 710 15.99 1.57 -30.74
N ALA A 711 14.89 1.69 -31.49
CA ALA A 711 14.68 2.81 -32.40
C ALA A 711 13.29 3.41 -32.25
N VAL A 712 13.19 4.72 -32.51
CA VAL A 712 11.91 5.43 -32.57
C VAL A 712 11.80 6.12 -33.93
N GLU A 713 10.63 6.01 -34.56
CA GLU A 713 10.30 6.65 -35.83
C GLU A 713 9.10 7.58 -35.67
N ASP A 714 9.20 8.80 -36.22
CA ASP A 714 8.09 9.73 -36.26
C ASP A 714 7.23 9.59 -37.53
N SER A 715 6.07 10.24 -37.53
CA SER A 715 5.16 10.29 -38.68
C SER A 715 5.73 10.90 -39.97
N SER A 716 6.85 11.63 -39.88
CA SER A 716 7.57 12.20 -41.03
C SER A 716 8.65 11.25 -41.58
N GLY A 717 8.82 10.07 -40.97
CA GLY A 717 9.81 9.06 -41.36
C GLY A 717 11.21 9.30 -40.78
N ASN A 718 11.39 10.26 -39.87
CA ASN A 718 12.67 10.42 -39.19
C ASN A 718 12.83 9.30 -38.16
N LYS A 719 13.99 8.63 -38.16
CA LYS A 719 14.27 7.48 -37.31
C LYS A 719 15.63 7.62 -36.64
N LYS A 720 15.70 7.31 -35.34
CA LYS A 720 16.96 7.24 -34.59
C LYS A 720 17.07 5.92 -33.85
N ILE A 721 18.17 5.21 -34.09
CA ILE A 721 18.59 4.01 -33.37
C ILE A 721 19.52 4.42 -32.22
N VAL A 722 19.30 3.84 -31.04
CA VAL A 722 20.12 3.97 -29.84
C VAL A 722 20.50 2.56 -29.39
N THR A 723 21.79 2.30 -29.21
CA THR A 723 22.32 1.02 -28.72
C THR A 723 22.60 1.12 -27.23
N ASN A 724 22.26 0.08 -26.47
CA ASN A 724 22.60 0.01 -25.04
C ASN A 724 24.14 0.04 -24.90
N SER A 725 24.63 0.84 -23.97
CA SER A 725 26.07 1.01 -23.75
C SER A 725 26.75 -0.23 -23.16
N ASP A 726 26.00 -1.09 -22.48
CA ASP A 726 26.51 -2.37 -22.01
C ASP A 726 26.43 -3.42 -23.12
N PRO A 727 27.57 -3.87 -23.69
CA PRO A 727 27.57 -4.91 -24.72
C PRO A 727 27.08 -6.26 -24.20
N ASN A 728 27.04 -6.47 -22.87
CA ASN A 728 26.56 -7.68 -22.23
C ASN A 728 25.11 -7.56 -21.71
N ALA A 729 24.37 -6.52 -22.10
CA ALA A 729 22.99 -6.32 -21.64
C ALA A 729 22.11 -7.58 -21.80
N VAL A 730 22.24 -8.30 -22.91
CA VAL A 730 21.49 -9.55 -23.14
C VAL A 730 21.85 -10.70 -22.20
N LEU A 731 22.90 -10.56 -21.39
CA LEU A 731 23.30 -11.54 -20.37
C LEU A 731 22.78 -11.23 -18.95
N ALA A 732 22.07 -10.11 -18.77
CA ALA A 732 21.60 -9.70 -17.44
C ALA A 732 20.49 -10.63 -16.95
N THR A 733 20.80 -11.54 -16.02
CA THR A 733 19.83 -12.53 -15.50
C THR A 733 18.84 -11.97 -14.49
N THR A 734 18.91 -10.67 -14.20
CA THR A 734 17.93 -9.91 -13.41
C THR A 734 17.41 -8.74 -14.26
N TRP A 735 16.19 -8.29 -13.96
CA TRP A 735 15.61 -7.13 -14.62
C TRP A 735 16.51 -5.90 -14.51
N GLN A 736 16.73 -5.26 -15.64
CA GLN A 736 17.47 -4.02 -15.79
C GLN A 736 16.53 -2.95 -16.31
N THR A 737 16.72 -1.73 -15.85
CA THR A 737 16.04 -0.55 -16.39
C THR A 737 17.02 0.22 -17.27
N TRP A 738 16.70 0.35 -18.55
CA TRP A 738 17.44 1.21 -19.46
C TRP A 738 16.64 2.47 -19.76
N THR A 739 17.24 3.61 -19.43
CA THR A 739 16.66 4.93 -19.68
C THR A 739 17.41 5.63 -20.80
N ILE A 740 16.66 6.33 -21.67
CA ILE A 740 17.20 7.05 -22.82
C ILE A 740 16.63 8.47 -22.80
N PRO A 741 17.46 9.52 -22.77
CA PRO A 741 16.98 10.89 -22.89
C PRO A 741 16.23 11.10 -24.21
N ILE A 742 15.02 11.65 -24.15
CA ILE A 742 14.21 12.04 -25.31
C ILE A 742 14.98 13.04 -26.21
N SER A 743 15.87 13.84 -25.61
CA SER A 743 16.79 14.73 -26.32
C SER A 743 17.69 14.00 -27.33
N THR A 744 18.01 12.72 -27.11
CA THR A 744 18.76 11.87 -28.04
C THR A 744 18.07 11.73 -29.39
N PHE A 745 16.74 11.62 -29.38
CA PHE A 745 15.92 11.45 -30.58
C PHE A 745 15.64 12.79 -31.26
N THR A 746 15.32 13.83 -30.49
CA THR A 746 15.04 15.16 -31.04
C THR A 746 16.28 15.81 -31.64
N ALA A 747 17.47 15.61 -31.08
CA ALA A 747 18.74 16.02 -31.67
C ALA A 747 19.01 15.36 -33.03
N ALA A 748 18.43 14.18 -33.28
CA ALA A 748 18.46 13.48 -34.56
C ALA A 748 17.29 13.85 -35.49
N GLY A 749 16.46 14.82 -35.12
CA GLY A 749 15.33 15.31 -35.92
C GLY A 749 14.03 14.52 -35.75
N VAL A 750 13.98 13.51 -34.87
CA VAL A 750 12.75 12.72 -34.61
C VAL A 750 11.76 13.55 -33.79
N LYS A 751 10.53 13.70 -34.28
CA LYS A 751 9.44 14.39 -33.59
C LYS A 751 8.78 13.48 -32.56
N MET A 752 9.24 13.60 -31.32
CA MET A 752 8.77 12.77 -30.19
C MET A 752 7.33 13.07 -29.76
N ASN A 753 6.70 14.11 -30.30
CA ASN A 753 5.27 14.39 -30.12
C ASN A 753 4.37 13.82 -31.25
N LYS A 754 4.96 13.08 -32.19
CA LYS A 754 4.31 12.48 -33.36
C LYS A 754 4.91 11.10 -33.67
N VAL A 755 5.14 10.29 -32.63
CA VAL A 755 5.74 8.96 -32.73
C VAL A 755 4.81 8.02 -33.47
N LYS A 756 5.34 7.35 -34.49
CA LYS A 756 4.60 6.41 -35.34
C LYS A 756 5.00 4.97 -35.12
N ALA A 757 6.25 4.70 -34.75
CA ALA A 757 6.69 3.35 -34.47
C ALA A 757 7.84 3.30 -33.46
N ILE A 758 7.90 2.18 -32.73
CA ILE A 758 9.03 1.78 -31.89
C ILE A 758 9.58 0.45 -32.37
N TYR A 759 10.89 0.31 -32.30
CA TYR A 759 11.65 -0.88 -32.68
C TYR A 759 12.50 -1.32 -31.50
N ILE A 760 12.56 -2.63 -31.27
CA ILE A 760 13.47 -3.25 -30.30
C ILE A 760 14.23 -4.34 -31.04
N GLY A 761 15.56 -4.33 -30.94
CA GLY A 761 16.36 -5.32 -31.66
C GLY A 761 17.61 -5.76 -30.93
N VAL A 762 18.05 -6.97 -31.27
CA VAL A 762 19.29 -7.60 -30.81
C VAL A 762 20.16 -7.82 -32.03
N GLY A 763 21.36 -7.26 -32.03
CA GLY A 763 22.24 -7.19 -33.20
C GLY A 763 22.74 -5.79 -33.46
N ASN A 764 23.27 -5.58 -34.66
CA ASN A 764 23.62 -4.25 -35.15
C ASN A 764 22.93 -4.02 -36.50
N ARG A 765 21.88 -3.18 -36.50
CA ARG A 765 21.08 -2.90 -37.70
C ARG A 765 21.85 -2.13 -38.78
N THR A 766 22.76 -1.25 -38.38
CA THR A 766 23.51 -0.37 -39.29
C THR A 766 24.81 -0.99 -39.80
N SER A 767 25.31 -2.02 -39.12
CA SER A 767 26.46 -2.82 -39.54
C SER A 767 26.26 -4.27 -39.10
N PRO A 768 25.37 -5.04 -39.75
CA PRO A 768 25.06 -6.40 -39.34
C PRO A 768 26.27 -7.32 -39.49
N SER A 769 26.50 -8.14 -38.47
CA SER A 769 27.59 -9.11 -38.43
C SER A 769 27.09 -10.41 -37.84
N PHE A 770 27.66 -11.52 -38.28
CA PHE A 770 27.34 -12.85 -37.74
C PHE A 770 27.34 -12.82 -36.20
N GLY A 771 26.24 -13.29 -35.61
CA GLY A 771 26.05 -13.38 -34.17
C GLY A 771 25.46 -14.73 -33.77
N GLY A 772 25.16 -14.88 -32.49
CA GLY A 772 24.47 -16.06 -31.99
C GLY A 772 22.98 -15.86 -31.81
N ASN A 773 22.37 -16.74 -31.01
CA ASN A 773 20.94 -16.72 -30.70
C ASN A 773 20.71 -16.67 -29.18
N GLY A 774 19.46 -16.44 -28.80
CA GLY A 774 19.03 -16.42 -27.41
C GLY A 774 17.63 -15.83 -27.24
N THR A 775 17.30 -15.46 -26.01
CA THR A 775 16.01 -14.87 -25.62
C THR A 775 16.23 -13.76 -24.60
N ILE A 776 15.56 -12.63 -24.81
CA ILE A 776 15.42 -11.58 -23.81
C ILE A 776 13.93 -11.35 -23.51
N TYR A 777 13.66 -10.80 -22.35
CA TYR A 777 12.32 -10.42 -21.90
C TYR A 777 12.25 -8.91 -21.83
N ILE A 778 11.18 -8.34 -22.37
CA ILE A 778 10.92 -6.90 -22.35
C ILE A 778 9.63 -6.66 -21.60
N ASP A 779 9.64 -5.63 -20.76
CA ASP A 779 8.48 -5.24 -19.98
C ASP A 779 8.50 -3.71 -19.72
N ASP A 780 7.36 -3.17 -19.29
CA ASP A 780 7.24 -1.82 -18.71
C ASP A 780 7.92 -0.70 -19.53
N ILE A 781 7.67 -0.68 -20.84
CA ILE A 781 8.12 0.40 -21.72
C ILE A 781 7.34 1.66 -21.34
N GLY A 782 8.05 2.72 -21.00
CA GLY A 782 7.42 3.93 -20.49
C GLY A 782 8.15 5.20 -20.87
N ARG A 783 7.50 6.31 -20.54
CA ARG A 783 8.06 7.66 -20.66
C ARG A 783 7.87 8.40 -19.35
N GLY A 784 8.78 9.31 -19.04
CA GLY A 784 8.56 10.23 -17.94
C GLY A 784 9.80 10.99 -17.52
N ALA A 785 9.90 11.31 -16.24
CA ALA A 785 10.95 12.13 -15.67
C ALA A 785 11.33 11.64 -14.27
N PRO A 786 12.63 11.59 -13.92
CA PRO A 786 13.06 11.15 -12.61
C PRO A 786 12.66 12.15 -11.51
N LEU A 787 12.48 11.64 -10.29
CA LEU A 787 12.03 12.33 -9.07
C LEU A 787 12.92 13.50 -8.64
N VAL A 788 14.15 13.56 -9.18
CA VAL A 788 15.20 14.51 -8.78
C VAL A 788 14.83 15.97 -9.08
N ARG A 789 13.72 16.23 -9.80
CA ARG A 789 13.27 17.60 -10.09
C ARG A 789 12.91 18.42 -8.86
N ASN A 790 12.60 17.82 -7.70
CA ASN A 790 12.22 18.57 -6.49
C ASN A 790 12.74 18.02 -5.15
N ILE A 791 13.64 17.02 -5.15
CA ILE A 791 14.31 16.59 -3.91
C ILE A 791 15.51 17.49 -3.66
N LYS A 792 15.50 18.23 -2.54
CA LYS A 792 16.68 18.97 -2.09
C LYS A 792 17.82 18.00 -1.83
N GLY A 793 18.88 18.10 -2.63
CA GLY A 793 20.10 17.31 -2.50
C GLY A 793 21.34 18.19 -2.50
N VAL A 794 22.50 17.63 -2.17
CA VAL A 794 23.78 18.33 -2.36
C VAL A 794 23.99 18.49 -3.87
N VAL A 795 24.04 19.73 -4.36
CA VAL A 795 24.12 20.03 -5.79
C VAL A 795 25.56 20.17 -6.31
N THR A 796 26.52 20.15 -5.39
CA THR A 796 27.97 20.17 -5.69
C THR A 796 28.59 18.78 -5.48
N ALA A 797 29.63 18.46 -6.24
CA ALA A 797 30.31 17.17 -6.19
C ALA A 797 31.83 17.30 -6.38
N ALA A 798 32.54 16.25 -5.94
CA ALA A 798 33.97 16.12 -6.19
C ALA A 798 34.25 16.16 -7.71
N GLY A 799 35.16 17.04 -8.12
CA GLY A 799 35.49 17.26 -9.53
C GLY A 799 34.79 18.46 -10.17
N ASP A 800 33.88 19.14 -9.46
CA ASP A 800 33.35 20.44 -9.90
C ASP A 800 34.49 21.46 -10.11
N ALA A 801 34.26 22.42 -11.02
CA ALA A 801 35.24 23.49 -11.24
C ALA A 801 35.19 24.49 -10.07
N VAL A 802 36.26 24.53 -9.28
CA VAL A 802 36.36 25.35 -8.05
C VAL A 802 37.53 26.34 -8.14
N ARG A 803 37.33 27.56 -7.65
CA ARG A 803 38.36 28.61 -7.53
C ARG A 803 38.35 29.24 -6.14
N GLY A 804 39.51 29.58 -5.60
CA GLY A 804 39.60 30.31 -4.34
C GLY A 804 39.23 31.79 -4.50
N VAL A 805 38.74 32.41 -3.43
CA VAL A 805 38.48 33.85 -3.35
C VAL A 805 39.23 34.43 -2.14
N PRO A 806 40.07 35.47 -2.32
CA PRO A 806 40.68 35.87 -3.59
C PRO A 806 41.45 34.71 -4.27
N ASN A 807 41.54 34.72 -5.60
CA ASN A 807 42.22 33.65 -6.35
C ASN A 807 43.74 33.88 -6.39
N ASP A 808 44.36 33.87 -5.22
CA ASP A 808 45.77 34.22 -5.06
C ASP A 808 46.72 33.05 -5.37
N GLY A 809 46.23 31.81 -5.45
CA GLY A 809 47.06 30.65 -5.79
C GLY A 809 47.77 30.04 -4.57
N LEU A 810 48.85 29.28 -4.81
CA LEU A 810 49.62 28.63 -3.74
C LEU A 810 50.42 29.66 -2.93
N THR A 811 50.50 29.46 -1.62
CA THR A 811 51.57 30.08 -0.84
C THR A 811 52.89 29.40 -1.22
N ASP A 812 53.81 30.19 -1.74
CA ASP A 812 55.07 29.74 -2.35
C ASP A 812 56.29 30.43 -1.71
N GLY A 813 56.09 31.12 -0.58
CA GLY A 813 57.13 31.89 0.09
C GLY A 813 57.43 33.26 -0.53
N SER A 814 56.71 33.67 -1.58
CA SER A 814 56.87 34.99 -2.24
C SER A 814 56.18 36.16 -1.51
N GLY A 815 55.60 35.91 -0.34
CA GLY A 815 54.69 36.85 0.34
C GLY A 815 53.22 36.71 -0.09
N ASN A 816 52.93 35.75 -0.98
CA ASN A 816 51.58 35.37 -1.35
C ASN A 816 50.86 34.61 -0.22
N LEU A 817 49.71 35.13 0.24
CA LEU A 817 48.91 34.59 1.35
C LEU A 817 47.72 33.75 0.87
N GLY A 818 47.92 32.94 -0.17
CA GLY A 818 46.91 32.04 -0.74
C GLY A 818 46.61 30.82 0.14
N TRP A 819 46.75 29.62 -0.41
CA TRP A 819 46.53 28.33 0.29
C TRP A 819 47.75 27.41 0.16
N PRO A 820 47.97 26.47 1.10
CA PRO A 820 49.08 25.52 0.98
C PRO A 820 48.76 24.43 -0.05
N ALA A 821 49.81 23.77 -0.57
CA ALA A 821 49.71 22.82 -1.69
C ALA A 821 48.76 21.64 -1.43
N ALA A 822 48.59 21.23 -0.17
CA ALA A 822 47.73 20.11 0.22
C ALA A 822 46.32 20.52 0.66
N GLU A 823 45.99 21.82 0.69
CA GLU A 823 44.72 22.33 1.26
C GLU A 823 44.01 23.29 0.29
N THR A 824 43.88 22.86 -0.97
CA THR A 824 43.39 23.67 -2.09
C THR A 824 41.88 23.95 -2.04
N PRO A 825 41.36 24.98 -2.75
CA PRO A 825 39.93 25.30 -2.80
C PRO A 825 39.00 24.14 -3.16
N ALA A 826 39.44 23.23 -4.04
CA ALA A 826 38.64 22.09 -4.48
C ALA A 826 38.26 21.13 -3.34
N LEU A 827 39.07 21.10 -2.26
CA LEU A 827 38.80 20.26 -1.09
C LEU A 827 37.61 20.77 -0.27
N ALA A 828 37.07 21.97 -0.55
CA ALA A 828 35.85 22.43 0.08
C ALA A 828 34.58 21.74 -0.46
N PHE A 829 34.68 20.95 -1.54
CA PHE A 829 33.55 20.27 -2.21
C PHE A 829 33.90 18.83 -2.62
N ASP A 830 34.81 18.17 -1.90
CA ASP A 830 35.27 16.82 -2.23
C ASP A 830 34.47 15.72 -1.53
N GLY A 831 33.51 16.10 -0.68
CA GLY A 831 32.66 15.19 0.09
C GLY A 831 33.38 14.54 1.28
N SER A 832 34.57 15.01 1.66
CA SER A 832 35.38 14.43 2.73
C SER A 832 35.54 15.36 3.92
N ALA A 833 35.11 14.88 5.09
CA ALA A 833 35.41 15.55 6.36
C ALA A 833 36.90 15.47 6.75
N SER A 834 37.71 14.64 6.09
CA SER A 834 39.11 14.37 6.48
C SER A 834 40.14 15.26 5.78
N THR A 835 39.70 16.01 4.78
CA THR A 835 40.45 16.98 3.98
C THR A 835 40.00 18.39 4.37
N LYS A 836 40.72 19.43 3.92
CA LYS A 836 40.31 20.81 4.16
C LYS A 836 40.79 21.78 3.09
N PHE A 837 40.00 22.83 2.89
CA PHE A 837 40.46 24.07 2.30
C PHE A 837 40.92 25.02 3.40
N LEU A 838 42.09 25.63 3.23
CA LEU A 838 42.63 26.66 4.11
C LEU A 838 43.08 27.87 3.29
N HIS A 839 42.78 29.07 3.76
CA HIS A 839 43.27 30.31 3.14
C HIS A 839 43.89 31.25 4.18
N PHE A 840 45.17 31.59 4.00
CA PHE A 840 45.95 32.39 4.96
C PHE A 840 45.42 33.82 5.17
N LYS A 841 44.67 34.37 4.20
CA LYS A 841 44.04 35.69 4.36
C LYS A 841 42.82 35.72 5.27
N GLY A 842 42.29 34.56 5.69
CA GLY A 842 40.99 34.49 6.37
C GLY A 842 40.88 35.25 7.69
N GLU A 843 42.01 35.64 8.31
CA GLU A 843 42.02 36.50 9.51
C GLU A 843 42.00 38.01 9.18
N ILE A 844 42.53 38.40 8.02
CA ILE A 844 42.76 39.81 7.63
C ILE A 844 41.86 40.29 6.49
N ALA A 845 41.17 39.37 5.80
CA ALA A 845 40.28 39.66 4.70
C ALA A 845 39.22 38.57 4.55
N THR A 846 38.12 38.91 3.89
CA THR A 846 37.12 37.92 3.46
C THR A 846 37.74 36.94 2.46
N THR A 847 37.62 35.66 2.75
CA THR A 847 38.06 34.57 1.86
C THR A 847 36.92 33.60 1.58
N GLY A 848 37.08 32.72 0.59
CA GLY A 848 36.03 31.79 0.20
C GLY A 848 36.33 31.03 -1.06
N VAL A 849 35.29 30.54 -1.72
CA VAL A 849 35.36 29.72 -2.93
C VAL A 849 34.26 30.08 -3.93
N GLN A 850 34.56 29.94 -5.21
CA GLN A 850 33.63 29.92 -6.32
C GLN A 850 33.54 28.49 -6.85
N VAL A 851 32.35 28.03 -7.21
CA VAL A 851 32.11 26.68 -7.74
C VAL A 851 31.13 26.71 -8.90
N THR A 852 31.37 25.86 -9.90
CA THR A 852 30.42 25.54 -10.98
C THR A 852 29.93 24.12 -10.79
N PRO A 853 28.70 23.92 -10.28
CA PRO A 853 28.09 22.61 -10.20
C PRO A 853 28.07 21.90 -11.55
N SER A 854 28.60 20.68 -11.61
CA SER A 854 28.48 19.81 -12.79
C SER A 854 27.03 19.40 -13.08
N ALA A 855 26.14 19.54 -12.10
CA ALA A 855 24.69 19.34 -12.24
C ALA A 855 23.98 20.38 -13.13
N GLY A 856 24.67 21.45 -13.55
CA GLY A 856 24.09 22.53 -14.35
C GLY A 856 23.58 23.69 -13.49
N ALA A 857 22.60 24.44 -14.00
CA ALA A 857 21.98 25.51 -13.22
C ALA A 857 21.15 24.90 -12.10
N THR A 858 21.27 25.42 -10.88
CA THR A 858 20.55 24.88 -9.71
C THR A 858 19.91 26.01 -8.91
N ILE A 859 18.93 25.71 -8.07
CA ILE A 859 18.34 26.62 -7.08
C ILE A 859 18.78 26.13 -5.69
N VAL A 860 19.84 26.73 -5.15
CA VAL A 860 20.31 26.44 -3.79
C VAL A 860 19.46 27.20 -2.78
N THR A 861 18.97 26.50 -1.75
CA THR A 861 18.14 27.06 -0.66
C THR A 861 18.66 26.74 0.74
N GLU A 862 19.67 25.88 0.81
CA GLU A 862 20.26 25.38 2.05
C GLU A 862 21.78 25.30 1.97
N LEU A 863 22.46 25.52 3.11
CA LEU A 863 23.89 25.34 3.29
C LEU A 863 24.16 24.46 4.51
N LYS A 864 25.17 23.60 4.40
CA LYS A 864 25.82 22.95 5.54
C LYS A 864 27.33 23.04 5.42
N PHE A 865 28.00 23.03 6.57
CA PHE A 865 29.45 23.19 6.67
C PHE A 865 30.03 22.07 7.54
N VAL A 866 31.27 21.66 7.26
CA VAL A 866 32.02 20.73 8.12
C VAL A 866 33.27 21.42 8.64
N SER A 867 33.44 21.43 9.96
CA SER A 867 34.62 22.03 10.60
C SER A 867 35.89 21.26 10.23
N ALA A 868 37.03 21.93 10.09
CA ALA A 868 38.31 21.29 9.81
C ALA A 868 38.87 20.48 11.01
N ASN A 869 40.13 20.05 10.95
CA ASN A 869 40.72 19.09 11.91
C ASN A 869 41.43 19.71 13.11
N ASP A 870 42.07 20.88 12.99
CA ASP A 870 43.17 21.25 13.92
C ASP A 870 42.96 22.50 14.81
N ALA A 871 42.25 23.53 14.35
CA ALA A 871 42.19 24.84 15.05
C ALA A 871 40.82 25.52 14.95
N ALA A 872 40.11 25.63 16.07
CA ALA A 872 38.76 26.18 16.11
C ALA A 872 38.71 27.71 15.91
N GLU A 873 39.77 28.42 16.27
CA GLU A 873 39.88 29.88 16.09
C GLU A 873 39.77 30.33 14.63
N ARG A 874 40.05 29.42 13.68
CA ARG A 874 40.03 29.61 12.22
C ARG A 874 38.70 29.23 11.57
N ASP A 875 37.76 28.71 12.34
CA ASP A 875 36.45 28.29 11.81
C ASP A 875 35.66 29.53 11.36
N PRO A 876 35.03 29.48 10.18
CA PRO A 876 34.21 30.59 9.71
C PRO A 876 32.95 30.73 10.57
N VAL A 877 32.64 31.93 11.05
CA VAL A 877 31.44 32.18 11.89
C VAL A 877 30.34 32.95 11.19
N SER A 878 30.60 33.41 9.96
CA SER A 878 29.61 34.06 9.11
C SER A 878 29.86 33.69 7.65
N TYR A 879 28.79 33.67 6.86
CA TYR A 879 28.85 33.36 5.43
C TYR A 879 28.12 34.41 4.59
N GLU A 880 28.50 34.49 3.32
CA GLU A 880 27.72 35.12 2.25
C GLU A 880 27.68 34.18 1.05
N LEU A 881 26.49 33.98 0.48
CA LEU A 881 26.25 33.17 -0.71
C LEU A 881 25.78 34.06 -1.85
N TYR A 882 26.42 33.91 -3.01
CA TYR A 882 26.07 34.60 -4.23
C TYR A 882 25.88 33.62 -5.40
N GLY A 883 25.14 34.05 -6.43
CA GLY A 883 24.94 33.32 -7.68
C GLY A 883 25.28 34.12 -8.93
N SER A 884 25.75 33.44 -9.98
CA SER A 884 26.04 34.00 -11.32
C SER A 884 25.59 33.03 -12.41
N ASN A 885 25.13 33.57 -13.54
CA ASN A 885 24.79 32.82 -14.76
C ASN A 885 25.70 33.16 -15.95
N THR A 886 26.72 33.99 -15.74
CA THR A 886 27.58 34.52 -16.81
C THR A 886 28.86 33.70 -16.94
N ASP A 887 29.68 33.73 -15.89
CA ASP A 887 30.96 33.03 -15.79
C ASP A 887 31.28 32.78 -14.30
N ILE A 888 32.18 31.83 -14.01
CA ILE A 888 32.65 31.53 -12.65
C ILE A 888 33.39 32.72 -12.01
N THR A 889 33.84 33.70 -12.78
CA THR A 889 34.43 34.95 -12.28
C THR A 889 33.40 36.02 -11.93
N GLY A 890 32.12 35.79 -12.22
CA GLY A 890 31.02 36.73 -11.98
C GLY A 890 30.54 37.46 -13.25
N PRO A 891 29.78 38.56 -13.12
CA PRO A 891 29.36 39.21 -11.86
C PRO A 891 28.40 38.34 -11.03
N TYR A 892 28.41 38.55 -9.71
CA TYR A 892 27.66 37.76 -8.74
C TYR A 892 26.55 38.58 -8.06
N THR A 893 25.38 37.96 -7.86
CA THR A 893 24.22 38.52 -7.15
C THR A 893 24.09 37.88 -5.77
N LEU A 894 23.94 38.67 -4.71
CA LEU A 894 23.77 38.16 -3.35
C LEU A 894 22.48 37.36 -3.24
N ILE A 895 22.57 36.13 -2.74
CA ILE A 895 21.45 35.24 -2.45
C ILE A 895 21.11 35.31 -0.96
N ALA A 896 22.10 35.07 -0.10
CA ALA A 896 21.90 34.99 1.35
C ALA A 896 23.19 35.36 2.11
N LYS A 897 23.04 35.81 3.36
CA LYS A 897 24.16 36.00 4.29
C LYS A 897 23.69 35.84 5.72
N GLY A 898 24.58 35.45 6.62
CA GLY A 898 24.25 35.30 8.03
C GLY A 898 25.37 34.67 8.84
N ASP A 899 25.05 34.30 10.06
CA ASP A 899 25.98 33.62 10.97
C ASP A 899 25.93 32.11 10.80
N ILE A 900 27.07 31.44 11.01
CA ILE A 900 27.15 29.98 11.13
C ILE A 900 27.04 29.68 12.63
N VAL A 901 25.81 29.61 13.13
CA VAL A 901 25.49 29.56 14.58
C VAL A 901 26.25 28.45 15.30
N ASP A 902 26.35 27.27 14.68
CA ASP A 902 27.08 26.12 15.23
C ASP A 902 28.57 26.44 15.44
N PHE A 903 29.22 27.15 14.51
CA PHE A 903 30.63 27.54 14.64
C PHE A 903 30.81 28.81 15.50
N ALA A 904 29.75 29.60 15.69
CA ALA A 904 29.74 30.85 16.46
C ALA A 904 29.40 30.67 17.95
N GLY A 905 29.00 29.47 18.39
CA GLY A 905 28.58 29.18 19.76
C GLY A 905 29.65 29.49 20.81
N ALA A 906 29.30 29.57 22.11
CA ALA A 906 30.27 29.89 23.16
C ALA A 906 31.40 28.83 23.28
N THR A 907 31.07 27.56 23.05
CA THR A 907 32.03 26.44 22.98
C THR A 907 32.44 26.21 21.53
N ALA A 908 33.70 25.83 21.29
CA ALA A 908 34.16 25.46 19.97
C ALA A 908 33.38 24.27 19.42
N TRP A 909 33.02 24.31 18.13
CA TRP A 909 32.32 23.21 17.48
C TRP A 909 33.22 21.96 17.42
N PRO A 910 32.67 20.75 17.58
CA PRO A 910 33.43 19.51 17.43
C PRO A 910 34.14 19.47 16.07
N ARG A 911 35.40 18.98 16.03
CA ARG A 911 36.21 18.93 14.81
C ARG A 911 35.69 17.85 13.86
N LEU A 912 35.96 17.99 12.56
CA LEU A 912 35.49 17.08 11.51
C LEU A 912 33.99 16.78 11.56
N THR A 913 33.21 17.72 12.11
CA THR A 913 31.80 17.52 12.38
C THR A 913 30.99 18.50 11.54
N GLN A 914 29.96 17.97 10.89
CA GLN A 914 29.00 18.76 10.13
C GLN A 914 28.12 19.58 11.07
N THR A 915 27.74 20.78 10.65
CA THR A 915 26.71 21.59 11.30
C THR A 915 25.41 20.81 11.41
N THR A 916 24.81 20.77 12.60
CA THR A 916 23.51 20.14 12.83
C THR A 916 22.36 21.10 12.58
N THR A 917 22.62 22.41 12.61
CA THR A 917 21.64 23.45 12.30
C THR A 917 21.68 23.74 10.79
N PRO A 918 20.67 23.34 9.99
CA PRO A 918 20.65 23.66 8.57
C PRO A 918 20.47 25.17 8.39
N ILE A 919 21.34 25.79 7.59
CA ILE A 919 21.19 27.19 7.21
C ILE A 919 20.23 27.24 6.02
N THR A 920 19.03 27.78 6.21
CA THR A 920 17.98 27.89 5.19
C THR A 920 17.77 29.35 4.77
N PHE A 921 17.45 29.58 3.50
CA PHE A 921 17.13 30.91 2.97
C PHE A 921 16.21 30.83 1.75
N ALA A 922 15.49 31.92 1.48
CA ALA A 922 14.66 32.03 0.29
C ALA A 922 15.54 32.28 -0.94
N ASN A 923 15.44 31.39 -1.93
CA ASN A 923 15.98 31.60 -3.26
C ASN A 923 15.07 30.88 -4.26
N THR A 924 14.65 31.59 -5.29
CA THR A 924 13.83 31.06 -6.39
C THR A 924 14.55 31.16 -7.73
N THR A 925 15.77 31.70 -7.75
CA THR A 925 16.53 31.92 -8.97
C THR A 925 17.58 30.82 -9.15
N ALA A 926 17.62 30.27 -10.36
CA ALA A 926 18.61 29.30 -10.76
C ALA A 926 19.95 29.96 -11.12
N TYR A 927 21.06 29.42 -10.62
CA TYR A 927 22.41 29.89 -10.92
C TYR A 927 23.32 28.76 -11.40
N LYS A 928 24.14 29.03 -12.41
CA LYS A 928 25.19 28.14 -12.94
C LYS A 928 26.47 28.15 -12.12
N HIS A 929 26.74 29.25 -11.42
CA HIS A 929 27.94 29.43 -10.61
C HIS A 929 27.56 29.99 -9.25
N TYR A 930 28.19 29.48 -8.20
CA TYR A 930 28.02 29.96 -6.83
C TYR A 930 29.31 30.52 -6.26
N GLN A 931 29.19 31.47 -5.36
CA GLN A 931 30.31 31.98 -4.57
C GLN A 931 29.92 31.97 -3.09
N VAL A 932 30.71 31.27 -2.28
CA VAL A 932 30.58 31.22 -0.83
C VAL A 932 31.75 31.97 -0.23
N LEU A 933 31.46 33.05 0.50
CA LEU A 933 32.45 33.85 1.20
C LEU A 933 32.30 33.70 2.71
N PHE A 934 33.41 33.81 3.41
CA PHE A 934 33.51 33.78 4.87
C PHE A 934 34.13 35.08 5.38
N PRO A 935 33.31 36.08 5.76
CA PRO A 935 33.83 37.38 6.19
C PRO A 935 34.54 37.40 7.55
N LYS A 936 34.28 36.40 8.41
CA LYS A 936 34.78 36.35 9.79
C LYS A 936 35.14 34.92 10.20
N VAL A 937 36.20 34.81 11.00
CA VAL A 937 36.57 33.59 11.73
C VAL A 937 36.28 33.74 13.23
N ARG A 938 36.22 32.62 13.94
CA ARG A 938 35.80 32.54 15.34
C ARG A 938 36.58 33.42 16.30
N THR A 939 37.92 33.37 16.24
CA THR A 939 38.78 34.16 17.12
C THR A 939 39.87 34.87 16.31
N PRO A 940 39.55 36.03 15.68
CA PRO A 940 40.46 36.70 14.75
C PRO A 940 41.82 37.06 15.34
N THR A 941 41.91 37.33 16.65
CA THR A 941 43.16 37.71 17.31
C THR A 941 44.17 36.56 17.46
N SER A 942 43.73 35.31 17.33
CA SER A 942 44.58 34.11 17.43
C SER A 942 44.51 33.21 16.19
N ALA A 943 43.60 33.49 15.26
CA ALA A 943 43.61 32.87 13.95
C ALA A 943 44.88 33.29 13.17
N ASN A 944 45.18 32.58 12.09
CA ASN A 944 46.18 32.95 11.10
C ASN A 944 45.69 32.69 9.66
N SER A 945 44.43 32.24 9.54
CA SER A 945 43.81 31.72 8.33
C SER A 945 42.32 31.44 8.59
N MET A 946 41.57 31.18 7.51
CA MET A 946 40.24 30.54 7.56
C MET A 946 40.40 29.11 7.07
N GLN A 947 39.65 28.18 7.67
CA GLN A 947 39.61 26.80 7.19
C GLN A 947 38.22 26.18 7.24
N ILE A 948 37.97 25.26 6.31
CA ILE A 948 36.74 24.48 6.22
C ILE A 948 37.04 23.10 5.63
N ALA A 949 36.42 22.05 6.18
CA ALA A 949 36.58 20.70 5.62
C ALA A 949 35.70 20.52 4.38
N GLU A 950 34.41 20.88 4.46
CA GLU A 950 33.45 20.65 3.38
C GLU A 950 32.34 21.72 3.42
N ILE A 951 31.83 22.08 2.24
CA ILE A 951 30.70 22.97 2.01
C ILE A 951 29.66 22.22 1.17
N GLN A 952 28.47 22.01 1.73
CA GLN A 952 27.35 21.44 0.97
C GLN A 952 26.40 22.54 0.55
N LEU A 953 26.32 22.79 -0.77
CA LEU A 953 25.22 23.56 -1.37
C LEU A 953 24.04 22.62 -1.56
N ILE A 954 22.92 22.90 -0.90
CA ILE A 954 21.74 22.02 -0.93
C ILE A 954 20.59 22.72 -1.66
N GLY A 955 20.04 22.06 -2.66
CA GLY A 955 19.08 22.65 -3.59
C GLY A 955 18.51 21.67 -4.59
N VAL A 956 17.85 22.20 -5.60
CA VAL A 956 17.29 21.43 -6.73
C VAL A 956 17.96 21.85 -8.03
N THR A 957 18.06 20.94 -9.00
CA THR A 957 18.50 21.32 -10.35
C THR A 957 17.39 22.13 -11.02
N ALA A 958 17.76 23.23 -11.65
CA ALA A 958 16.81 24.07 -12.37
C ALA A 958 16.38 23.41 -13.68
N GLN A 959 15.12 23.64 -14.06
CA GLN A 959 14.51 23.17 -15.31
C GLN A 959 15.22 23.68 -16.55
#